data_AF-A0A3D0XB65-F1
#
_entry.id   AF-A0A3D0XB65-F1
#
_cell.length_a   1.000
_cell.length_b   1.000
_cell.length_c   1.000
_cell.angle_alpha   90.00
_cell.angle_beta   90.00
_cell.angle_gamma   90.00
#
_symmetry.space_group_name_H-M   'P 1'
#
loop_
_entity.id
_entity.type
_entity.pdbx_description
1 polymer ?
#
loop_
_entity_poly.entity_id
_entity_poly.type
_entity_poly.pdbx_seq_one_letter_code
_entity_poly.pdbx_strand_id
1 'polypeptide(L)'
;MLKRLRKRLILTNLLRLLLKILRQPISSRTTTKAYAFYSVNTMCVLSTRKEKTCVYIQILSVSKKTETDTLPEQTDKLRSELYNYGYSLTEIKKTLLTPATINSALNSIAKSSNKPDMVIIANALDTKDSKSFKKYFVETVVAAERAESTPAPKDYWKQRNRAFAQARKRKASQDELDKLSEEFRLIRKKAKVFPLGDFGNGYKGYCFMYRGIRVATIPKAELTGVEFGKVAALAAVRTTEVFENSANDFPNGFSEQEYLPAKTGFVNNFIPVRGDSKKEVTRKCVLIMAFLVFLAALAMLFYNLIFLSVKNAQLNGEIQRIAHSETTEDNKKPDVKEGINWDELKSINDEIVGWIQINDTQIDYPVLWHKEDDRNYQYYLSHNYKGGYDSFGSIFLDYRCTEGTDSKNTVIHGHHMNDGSMFGNLMNYGGTTGNLDFYKESPTIEFDTPKSDGTYKIISVFKTNTLSSQGEFFNYMIGNFQNDKDFMNYVYNVRIRSLINCPVDVNEDDELITLSTCSYEFTNFRTVVVARKVRDGESAKVDVSKASLNDNAVWPEVYYSAYGGTRPKVTDFCTAYDAGEIDWYNGDYDFKEQKVVEPTSAAPSTAADTEGNKKETKAPEPTTEAKVYLTVKFINYDGSEISSQQVEYGKAAKAPEDPVKPSDDYYDYVFKGWQLDFDKVESDMTIAPNFEPVLKEQN
;
A
#
# COMPACT_ATOMS: atom_id res chain seq x y z
N MET A 1 -8.98 37.17 -5.45
CA MET A 1 -10.33 37.05 -4.85
C MET A 1 -11.32 36.23 -5.71
N LEU A 2 -11.27 36.28 -7.05
CA LEU A 2 -12.19 35.54 -7.93
C LEU A 2 -12.07 33.99 -7.94
N LYS A 3 -10.89 33.40 -7.67
CA LYS A 3 -10.73 31.92 -7.61
C LYS A 3 -11.44 31.26 -6.41
N ARG A 4 -11.69 31.99 -5.31
CA ARG A 4 -12.42 31.47 -4.13
C ARG A 4 -13.95 31.46 -4.32
N LEU A 5 -14.49 32.30 -5.21
CA LEU A 5 -15.93 32.36 -5.51
C LEU A 5 -16.39 31.23 -6.45
N ARG A 6 -15.56 30.81 -7.41
CA ARG A 6 -15.91 29.69 -8.32
C ARG A 6 -15.98 28.32 -7.63
N LYS A 7 -15.12 28.03 -6.64
CA LYS A 7 -15.19 26.76 -5.87
C LYS A 7 -16.42 26.65 -4.95
N ARG A 8 -16.92 27.76 -4.40
CA ARG A 8 -18.16 27.76 -3.60
C ARG A 8 -19.41 27.53 -4.45
N LEU A 9 -19.44 28.06 -5.68
CA LEU A 9 -20.62 27.95 -6.54
C LEU A 9 -20.88 26.50 -7.01
N ILE A 10 -19.82 25.74 -7.29
CA ILE A 10 -19.90 24.35 -7.77
C ILE A 10 -20.38 23.40 -6.64
N LEU A 11 -19.87 23.58 -5.41
CA LEU A 11 -20.26 22.75 -4.27
C LEU A 11 -21.71 23.01 -3.81
N THR A 12 -22.19 24.25 -3.96
CA THR A 12 -23.56 24.63 -3.58
C THR A 12 -24.60 24.16 -4.60
N ASN A 13 -24.22 24.07 -5.88
CA ASN A 13 -25.09 23.57 -6.95
C ASN A 13 -25.22 22.03 -6.96
N LEU A 14 -24.16 21.29 -6.60
CA LEU A 14 -24.25 19.83 -6.42
C LEU A 14 -25.18 19.44 -5.26
N LEU A 15 -25.13 20.19 -4.15
CA LEU A 15 -25.97 19.94 -2.97
C LEU A 15 -27.47 20.23 -3.25
N ARG A 16 -27.76 21.23 -4.10
CA ARG A 16 -29.13 21.57 -4.53
C ARG A 16 -29.71 20.56 -5.52
N LEU A 17 -28.87 19.90 -6.32
CA LEU A 17 -29.29 18.83 -7.25
C LEU A 17 -29.66 17.55 -6.48
N LEU A 18 -28.89 17.19 -5.46
CA LEU A 18 -29.16 16.05 -4.56
C LEU A 18 -30.43 16.24 -3.70
N LEU A 19 -30.74 17.48 -3.29
CA LEU A 19 -31.96 17.80 -2.54
C LEU A 19 -33.23 17.87 -3.42
N LYS A 20 -33.08 18.00 -4.75
CA LYS A 20 -34.20 17.98 -5.70
C LYS A 20 -34.65 16.56 -6.08
N ILE A 21 -33.77 15.56 -5.97
CA ILE A 21 -34.08 14.15 -6.25
C ILE A 21 -34.88 13.51 -5.10
N LEU A 22 -34.81 14.07 -3.88
CA LEU A 22 -35.48 13.52 -2.68
C LEU A 22 -36.85 14.14 -2.36
N ARG A 23 -37.40 15.01 -3.23
CA ARG A 23 -38.71 15.61 -3.04
C ARG A 23 -39.45 15.76 -4.36
N GLN A 24 -40.25 14.74 -4.72
CA GLN A 24 -41.47 14.95 -5.49
C GLN A 24 -42.65 14.13 -4.93
N PRO A 25 -43.88 14.65 -5.03
CA PRO A 25 -45.06 14.14 -4.33
C PRO A 25 -45.86 13.18 -5.21
N ILE A 26 -46.62 12.28 -4.60
CA ILE A 26 -47.70 11.57 -5.30
C ILE A 26 -49.03 11.99 -4.66
N SER A 27 -49.83 12.68 -5.48
CA SER A 27 -51.19 13.12 -5.18
C SER A 27 -52.21 12.15 -5.77
N SER A 28 -53.19 11.80 -4.92
CA SER A 28 -54.63 11.53 -5.12
C SER A 28 -55.21 10.99 -6.45
N ARG A 29 -56.15 10.03 -6.33
CA ARG A 29 -57.55 10.17 -6.79
C ARG A 29 -58.50 9.09 -6.22
N THR A 30 -59.58 9.61 -5.62
CA THR A 30 -61.02 9.22 -5.49
C THR A 30 -61.55 8.16 -6.48
N THR A 31 -62.64 7.37 -6.34
CA THR A 31 -63.96 7.35 -5.62
C THR A 31 -64.64 6.00 -6.05
N THR A 32 -65.44 5.20 -5.32
CA THR A 32 -66.92 5.26 -5.12
C THR A 32 -67.45 3.89 -4.60
N LYS A 33 -68.47 3.94 -3.71
CA LYS A 33 -69.52 2.99 -3.26
C LYS A 33 -69.70 1.60 -3.93
N ALA A 34 -70.07 0.56 -3.15
CA ALA A 34 -71.45 0.02 -3.06
C ALA A 34 -71.60 -1.27 -2.20
N TYR A 35 -72.78 -1.36 -1.57
CA TYR A 35 -73.51 -2.40 -0.82
C TYR A 35 -73.28 -3.91 -1.08
N ALA A 36 -73.42 -4.75 -0.04
CA ALA A 36 -74.60 -5.64 0.19
C ALA A 36 -74.37 -6.76 1.25
N PHE A 37 -75.34 -6.84 2.19
CA PHE A 37 -76.02 -8.00 2.80
C PHE A 37 -75.30 -9.32 3.19
N TYR A 38 -75.45 -9.72 4.46
CA TYR A 38 -76.22 -10.88 5.01
C TYR A 38 -76.01 -10.86 6.55
N SER A 39 -77.01 -10.58 7.40
CA SER A 39 -78.00 -11.51 7.98
C SER A 39 -77.34 -12.84 8.42
N VAL A 40 -77.28 -13.21 9.70
CA VAL A 40 -78.37 -13.88 10.45
C VAL A 40 -78.20 -13.72 11.97
N ASN A 41 -79.32 -13.40 12.64
CA ASN A 41 -79.59 -13.47 14.08
C ASN A 41 -79.60 -14.93 14.61
N THR A 42 -79.42 -15.13 15.92
CA THR A 42 -80.25 -15.96 16.86
C THR A 42 -79.39 -16.32 18.09
N MET A 43 -79.53 -15.65 19.24
CA MET A 43 -80.44 -15.91 20.38
C MET A 43 -79.98 -17.06 21.31
N CYS A 44 -79.63 -16.76 22.58
CA CYS A 44 -80.21 -17.24 23.86
C CYS A 44 -79.05 -17.82 24.72
N VAL A 45 -78.95 -17.81 26.05
CA VAL A 45 -79.76 -17.33 27.19
C VAL A 45 -78.89 -17.43 28.46
N LEU A 46 -79.07 -16.46 29.38
CA LEU A 46 -78.83 -16.44 30.85
C LEU A 46 -77.65 -17.22 31.48
N SER A 47 -76.75 -16.49 32.16
CA SER A 47 -76.43 -16.73 33.59
C SER A 47 -75.61 -15.58 34.18
N THR A 48 -76.02 -15.11 35.35
CA THR A 48 -75.51 -13.97 36.12
C THR A 48 -74.08 -14.19 36.68
N ARG A 49 -73.13 -13.25 36.43
CA ARG A 49 -72.15 -12.67 37.39
C ARG A 49 -70.98 -11.93 36.70
N LYS A 50 -70.82 -10.64 37.04
CA LYS A 50 -69.72 -9.69 36.76
C LYS A 50 -69.39 -9.43 35.28
N GLU A 51 -69.64 -8.20 34.83
CA GLU A 51 -69.10 -7.64 33.59
C GLU A 51 -67.57 -7.80 33.55
N LYS A 52 -67.07 -8.79 32.80
CA LYS A 52 -65.67 -8.88 32.41
C LYS A 52 -65.48 -8.01 31.18
N THR A 53 -64.73 -6.92 31.31
CA THR A 53 -64.19 -6.18 30.16
C THR A 53 -63.41 -7.17 29.28
N CYS A 54 -63.87 -7.36 28.05
CA CYS A 54 -63.24 -8.28 27.12
C CYS A 54 -61.90 -7.71 26.67
N VAL A 55 -60.79 -8.38 26.98
CA VAL A 55 -59.44 -7.94 26.59
C VAL A 55 -59.18 -8.38 25.15
N TYR A 56 -58.88 -7.42 24.27
CA TYR A 56 -58.68 -7.68 22.85
C TYR A 56 -57.23 -8.09 22.56
N ILE A 57 -57.07 -9.24 21.91
CA ILE A 57 -55.78 -9.82 21.56
C ILE A 57 -55.63 -9.86 20.05
N GLN A 58 -54.45 -9.48 19.57
CA GLN A 58 -54.00 -9.76 18.22
C GLN A 58 -52.81 -10.71 18.24
N ILE A 59 -52.76 -11.68 17.32
CA ILE A 59 -51.63 -12.60 17.21
C ILE A 59 -50.76 -12.22 16.01
N LEU A 60 -49.46 -12.09 16.25
CA LEU A 60 -48.44 -12.00 15.21
C LEU A 60 -47.75 -13.36 15.09
N SER A 61 -48.09 -14.12 14.06
CA SER A 61 -47.33 -15.32 13.70
C SER A 61 -46.03 -14.92 13.02
N VAL A 62 -44.89 -15.33 13.58
CA VAL A 62 -43.57 -15.08 13.00
C VAL A 62 -42.92 -16.35 12.49
N SER A 63 -42.33 -16.28 11.29
CA SER A 63 -41.54 -17.38 10.71
C SER A 63 -40.22 -16.88 10.12
N LYS A 64 -39.26 -17.79 9.95
CA LYS A 64 -38.05 -17.53 9.14
C LYS A 64 -38.43 -17.61 7.66
N LYS A 65 -37.67 -16.93 6.77
CA LYS A 65 -37.95 -16.83 5.32
C LYS A 65 -38.17 -18.18 4.61
N THR A 66 -37.61 -19.26 5.16
CA THR A 66 -37.63 -20.63 4.62
C THR A 66 -38.62 -21.55 5.36
N GLU A 67 -39.30 -21.08 6.41
CA GLU A 67 -40.25 -21.88 7.20
C GLU A 67 -41.69 -21.61 6.73
N THR A 68 -42.43 -22.66 6.41
CA THR A 68 -43.88 -22.59 6.17
C THR A 68 -44.61 -22.41 7.51
N ASP A 69 -45.47 -21.39 7.58
CA ASP A 69 -46.22 -21.06 8.79
C ASP A 69 -47.50 -21.89 8.93
N THR A 70 -47.53 -22.78 9.93
CA THR A 70 -48.60 -23.76 10.23
C THR A 70 -49.74 -23.22 11.10
N LEU A 71 -49.66 -21.97 11.57
CA LEU A 71 -50.66 -21.38 12.48
C LEU A 71 -52.11 -21.19 11.96
N PRO A 72 -52.44 -21.08 10.65
CA PRO A 72 -53.80 -20.74 10.22
C PRO A 72 -54.86 -21.83 10.44
N GLU A 73 -54.49 -23.10 10.55
CA GLU A 73 -55.41 -24.23 10.35
C GLU A 73 -56.38 -24.49 11.52
N GLN A 74 -56.26 -23.78 12.66
CA GLN A 74 -57.11 -24.01 13.85
C GLN A 74 -57.63 -22.72 14.50
N THR A 75 -57.93 -21.69 13.70
CA THR A 75 -58.34 -20.35 14.18
C THR A 75 -59.59 -20.37 15.07
N ASP A 76 -60.60 -21.18 14.77
CA ASP A 76 -61.86 -21.23 15.55
C ASP A 76 -61.70 -21.93 16.90
N LYS A 77 -60.84 -22.95 16.95
CA LYS A 77 -60.46 -23.62 18.20
C LYS A 77 -59.67 -22.66 19.10
N LEU A 78 -58.74 -21.90 18.52
CA LEU A 78 -57.96 -20.89 19.23
C LEU A 78 -58.83 -19.74 19.78
N ARG A 79 -59.80 -19.25 18.99
CA ARG A 79 -60.79 -18.26 19.45
C ARG A 79 -61.58 -18.77 20.65
N SER A 80 -62.09 -20.00 20.58
CA SER A 80 -62.84 -20.63 21.68
C SER A 80 -61.97 -20.78 22.93
N GLU A 81 -60.73 -21.23 22.78
CA GLU A 81 -59.80 -21.40 23.89
C GLU A 81 -59.50 -20.07 24.59
N LEU A 82 -59.21 -18.99 23.84
CA LEU A 82 -58.98 -17.66 24.39
C LEU A 82 -60.23 -17.06 25.07
N TYR A 83 -61.40 -17.28 24.47
CA TYR A 83 -62.67 -16.80 25.01
C TYR A 83 -63.00 -17.43 26.37
N ASN A 84 -62.66 -18.70 26.58
CA ASN A 84 -62.82 -19.38 27.88
C ASN A 84 -62.04 -18.68 29.01
N TYR A 85 -60.96 -17.98 28.68
CA TYR A 85 -60.17 -17.20 29.65
C TYR A 85 -60.50 -15.70 29.65
N GLY A 86 -61.53 -15.25 28.91
CA GLY A 86 -61.99 -13.87 28.87
C GLY A 86 -61.29 -12.97 27.85
N TYR A 87 -60.65 -13.55 26.83
CA TYR A 87 -59.94 -12.82 25.78
C TYR A 87 -60.62 -12.98 24.43
N SER A 88 -60.68 -11.90 23.64
CA SER A 88 -61.22 -11.93 22.27
C SER A 88 -60.11 -11.74 21.25
N LEU A 89 -59.93 -12.74 20.37
CA LEU A 89 -58.96 -12.69 19.28
C LEU A 89 -59.51 -11.87 18.11
N THR A 90 -58.93 -10.70 17.87
CA THR A 90 -59.35 -9.78 16.83
C THR A 90 -58.81 -10.16 15.46
N GLU A 91 -57.52 -10.47 15.37
CA GLU A 91 -56.83 -10.71 14.10
C GLU A 91 -55.59 -11.59 14.31
N ILE A 92 -55.25 -12.39 13.29
CA ILE A 92 -53.96 -13.08 13.19
C ILE A 92 -53.24 -12.52 11.96
N LYS A 93 -52.06 -11.92 12.16
CA LYS A 93 -51.19 -11.45 11.07
C LYS A 93 -49.92 -12.28 10.99
N LYS A 94 -49.44 -12.51 9.77
CA LYS A 94 -48.16 -13.16 9.51
C LYS A 94 -47.07 -12.11 9.27
N THR A 95 -45.87 -12.34 9.80
CA THR A 95 -44.70 -11.50 9.53
C THR A 95 -43.40 -12.32 9.65
N LEU A 96 -42.29 -11.74 9.22
CA LEU A 96 -40.98 -12.39 9.35
C LEU A 96 -40.41 -12.17 10.75
N LEU A 97 -39.67 -13.18 11.26
CA LEU A 97 -38.91 -13.11 12.51
C LEU A 97 -37.65 -12.25 12.33
N THR A 98 -37.83 -10.95 12.08
CA THR A 98 -36.75 -9.96 12.08
C THR A 98 -37.17 -8.72 12.87
N PRO A 99 -36.24 -8.05 13.57
CA PRO A 99 -36.58 -6.86 14.35
C PRO A 99 -37.27 -5.76 13.52
N ALA A 100 -36.82 -5.54 12.29
CA ALA A 100 -37.38 -4.51 11.41
C ALA A 100 -38.86 -4.78 11.04
N THR A 101 -39.20 -6.01 10.65
CA THR A 101 -40.58 -6.38 10.26
C THR A 101 -41.51 -6.44 11.46
N ILE A 102 -41.02 -6.93 12.60
CA ILE A 102 -41.77 -6.95 13.87
C ILE A 102 -42.06 -5.52 14.33
N ASN A 103 -41.07 -4.64 14.31
CA ASN A 103 -41.24 -3.22 14.65
C ASN A 103 -42.25 -2.53 13.72
N SER A 104 -42.21 -2.81 12.42
CA SER A 104 -43.17 -2.28 11.47
C SER A 104 -44.60 -2.74 11.78
N ALA A 105 -44.78 -4.04 12.04
CA ALA A 105 -46.08 -4.63 12.40
C ALA A 105 -46.63 -4.03 13.71
N LEU A 106 -45.84 -4.00 14.77
CA LEU A 106 -46.24 -3.41 16.06
C LEU A 106 -46.56 -1.92 15.95
N ASN A 107 -45.79 -1.16 15.15
CA ASN A 107 -46.09 0.25 14.89
C ASN A 107 -47.40 0.45 14.13
N SER A 108 -47.72 -0.43 13.18
CA SER A 108 -48.98 -0.39 12.46
C SER A 108 -50.15 -0.70 13.40
N ILE A 109 -50.01 -1.71 14.26
CA ILE A 109 -51.02 -2.08 15.26
C ILE A 109 -51.23 -0.94 16.27
N ALA A 110 -50.15 -0.34 16.78
CA ALA A 110 -50.24 0.77 17.73
C ALA A 110 -50.92 2.03 17.19
N LYS A 111 -51.00 2.18 15.86
CA LYS A 111 -51.65 3.31 15.19
C LYS A 111 -53.08 3.02 14.73
N SER A 112 -53.57 1.77 14.88
CA SER A 112 -54.91 1.42 14.42
C SER A 112 -55.98 2.05 15.33
N SER A 113 -57.15 2.36 14.75
CA SER A 113 -58.30 2.87 15.52
C SER A 113 -58.86 1.85 16.51
N ASN A 114 -58.66 0.55 16.22
CA ASN A 114 -59.06 -0.57 17.05
C ASN A 114 -57.81 -1.23 17.66
N LYS A 115 -57.03 -0.44 18.40
CA LYS A 115 -55.78 -0.88 19.03
C LYS A 115 -56.07 -2.02 20.03
N PRO A 116 -55.46 -3.21 19.91
CA PRO A 116 -55.64 -4.28 20.88
C PRO A 116 -54.92 -3.96 22.19
N ASP A 117 -55.42 -4.52 23.29
CA ASP A 117 -54.80 -4.40 24.61
C ASP A 117 -53.53 -5.26 24.74
N MET A 118 -53.44 -6.32 23.93
CA MET A 118 -52.33 -7.25 23.93
C MET A 118 -52.01 -7.78 22.52
N VAL A 119 -50.72 -7.96 22.25
CA VAL A 119 -50.23 -8.65 21.05
C VAL A 119 -49.42 -9.87 21.47
N ILE A 120 -49.77 -11.05 21.00
CA ILE A 120 -48.99 -12.27 21.19
C ILE A 120 -48.18 -12.55 19.92
N ILE A 121 -46.86 -12.53 20.04
CA ILE A 121 -45.92 -12.91 18.99
C ILE A 121 -45.63 -14.40 19.12
N ALA A 122 -46.31 -15.18 18.28
CA ALA A 122 -46.32 -16.64 18.26
C ALA A 122 -45.15 -17.22 17.45
N ASN A 123 -44.67 -18.41 17.81
CA ASN A 123 -43.53 -19.08 17.15
C ASN A 123 -42.21 -18.28 17.19
N ALA A 124 -42.05 -17.43 18.20
CA ALA A 124 -40.96 -16.46 18.28
C ALA A 124 -39.67 -17.01 18.91
N LEU A 125 -39.76 -17.99 19.81
CA LEU A 125 -38.64 -18.47 20.63
C LEU A 125 -38.38 -19.97 20.41
N ASP A 126 -37.12 -20.33 20.22
CA ASP A 126 -36.66 -21.71 19.98
C ASP A 126 -35.61 -22.19 21.01
N THR A 127 -35.33 -21.41 22.06
CA THR A 127 -34.43 -21.79 23.17
C THR A 127 -35.15 -21.84 24.52
N LYS A 128 -34.66 -22.68 25.44
CA LYS A 128 -35.13 -22.75 26.84
C LYS A 128 -34.67 -21.55 27.69
N ASP A 129 -33.59 -20.89 27.29
CA ASP A 129 -33.04 -19.69 27.93
C ASP A 129 -33.45 -18.40 27.19
N SER A 130 -32.91 -17.25 27.62
CA SER A 130 -33.23 -15.94 27.02
C SER A 130 -32.54 -15.64 25.68
N LYS A 131 -31.77 -16.59 25.09
CA LYS A 131 -30.97 -16.33 23.88
C LYS A 131 -31.82 -15.94 22.69
N SER A 132 -32.90 -16.69 22.38
CA SER A 132 -33.76 -16.35 21.24
C SER A 132 -34.46 -15.01 21.45
N PHE A 133 -34.87 -14.69 22.68
CA PHE A 133 -35.44 -13.39 22.99
C PHE A 133 -34.43 -12.26 22.75
N LYS A 134 -33.20 -12.40 23.28
CA LYS A 134 -32.14 -11.41 23.12
C LYS A 134 -31.77 -11.19 21.65
N LYS A 135 -31.78 -12.25 20.86
CA LYS A 135 -31.47 -12.22 19.43
C LYS A 135 -32.51 -11.46 18.62
N TYR A 136 -33.80 -11.68 18.87
CA TYR A 136 -34.87 -11.21 17.99
C TYR A 136 -35.61 -9.97 18.48
N PHE A 137 -35.60 -9.68 19.79
CA PHE A 137 -36.48 -8.66 20.38
C PHE A 137 -35.76 -7.53 21.11
N VAL A 138 -34.43 -7.58 21.29
CA VAL A 138 -33.69 -6.47 21.96
C VAL A 138 -33.86 -5.15 21.21
N GLU A 139 -33.74 -5.15 19.89
CA GLU A 139 -33.96 -3.95 19.09
C GLU A 139 -35.41 -3.46 19.14
N THR A 140 -36.38 -4.38 19.27
CA THR A 140 -37.81 -4.04 19.42
C THR A 140 -38.09 -3.40 20.78
N VAL A 141 -37.48 -3.92 21.84
CA VAL A 141 -37.55 -3.32 23.18
C VAL A 141 -36.91 -1.92 23.17
N VAL A 142 -35.74 -1.75 22.55
CA VAL A 142 -35.11 -0.43 22.39
C VAL A 142 -35.97 0.52 21.55
N ALA A 143 -36.68 0.03 20.54
CA ALA A 143 -37.62 0.83 19.77
C ALA A 143 -38.82 1.29 20.62
N ALA A 144 -39.31 0.45 21.55
CA ALA A 144 -40.34 0.82 22.51
C ALA A 144 -39.86 1.93 23.46
N GLU A 145 -38.64 1.80 24.00
CA GLU A 145 -38.01 2.81 24.87
C GLU A 145 -37.89 4.17 24.16
N ARG A 146 -37.44 4.16 22.90
CA ARG A 146 -37.31 5.38 22.09
C ARG A 146 -38.63 6.04 21.76
N ALA A 147 -39.70 5.26 21.60
CA ALA A 147 -41.02 5.80 21.30
C ALA A 147 -41.64 6.54 22.50
N GLU A 148 -41.25 6.14 23.71
CA GLU A 148 -41.79 6.67 24.96
C GLU A 148 -40.90 7.74 25.61
N SER A 149 -39.62 7.81 25.22
CA SER A 149 -38.63 8.77 25.75
C SER A 149 -38.58 10.08 24.96
N THR A 150 -38.31 11.20 25.66
CA THR A 150 -38.06 12.49 25.01
C THR A 150 -36.63 12.56 24.44
N PRO A 151 -36.44 12.99 23.17
CA PRO A 151 -35.10 13.15 22.62
C PRO A 151 -34.30 14.24 23.34
N ALA A 152 -33.00 14.01 23.52
CA ALA A 152 -32.10 15.03 24.05
C ALA A 152 -32.07 16.28 23.13
N PRO A 153 -31.96 17.50 23.69
CA PRO A 153 -31.78 18.71 22.90
C PRO A 153 -30.52 18.65 22.02
N LYS A 154 -30.61 19.12 20.76
CA LYS A 154 -29.47 19.11 19.82
C LYS A 154 -28.25 19.89 20.36
N ASP A 155 -28.48 20.97 21.10
CA ASP A 155 -27.44 21.81 21.69
C ASP A 155 -27.15 21.49 23.17
N TYR A 156 -27.59 20.33 23.67
CA TYR A 156 -27.46 19.95 25.10
C TYR A 156 -26.06 20.22 25.66
N TRP A 157 -25.01 19.68 25.00
CA TRP A 157 -23.64 19.84 25.46
C TRP A 157 -23.15 21.29 25.41
N LYS A 158 -23.59 22.06 24.41
CA LYS A 158 -23.21 23.46 24.26
C LYS A 158 -23.81 24.31 25.39
N GLN A 159 -25.09 24.11 25.69
CA GLN A 159 -25.80 24.84 26.75
C GLN A 159 -25.26 24.45 28.13
N ARG A 160 -25.14 23.14 28.40
CA ARG A 160 -24.59 22.61 29.65
C ARG A 160 -23.17 23.13 29.91
N ASN A 161 -22.26 22.97 28.95
CA ASN A 161 -20.87 23.40 29.14
C ASN A 161 -20.76 24.91 29.35
N ARG A 162 -21.59 25.72 28.67
CA ARG A 162 -21.63 27.17 28.86
C ARG A 162 -22.10 27.54 30.26
N ALA A 163 -23.17 26.91 30.75
CA ALA A 163 -23.72 27.19 32.07
C ALA A 163 -22.73 26.80 33.18
N PHE A 164 -22.13 25.62 33.11
CA PHE A 164 -21.09 25.19 34.06
C PHE A 164 -19.83 26.07 34.00
N ALA A 165 -19.42 26.54 32.82
CA ALA A 165 -18.31 27.47 32.68
C ALA A 165 -18.61 28.84 33.31
N GLN A 166 -19.83 29.35 33.15
CA GLN A 166 -20.28 30.61 33.78
C GLN A 166 -20.37 30.47 35.31
N ALA A 167 -20.90 29.35 35.81
CA ALA A 167 -20.95 29.03 37.24
C ALA A 167 -19.54 28.98 37.86
N ARG A 168 -18.58 28.34 37.18
CA ARG A 168 -17.17 28.33 37.64
C ARG A 168 -16.54 29.72 37.60
N LYS A 169 -16.81 30.53 36.56
CA LYS A 169 -16.29 31.90 36.45
C LYS A 169 -16.77 32.81 37.58
N ARG A 170 -18.00 32.63 38.04
CA ARG A 170 -18.58 33.37 39.18
C ARG A 170 -18.29 32.75 40.55
N LYS A 171 -17.44 31.71 40.62
CA LYS A 171 -17.13 30.95 41.85
C LYS A 171 -18.39 30.47 42.59
N ALA A 172 -19.33 29.90 41.85
CA ALA A 172 -20.60 29.37 42.38
C ALA A 172 -20.36 28.33 43.50
N SER A 173 -21.27 28.27 44.48
CA SER A 173 -21.20 27.28 45.57
C SER A 173 -21.48 25.86 45.06
N GLN A 174 -21.18 24.85 45.88
CA GLN A 174 -21.48 23.46 45.53
C GLN A 174 -22.99 23.24 45.31
N ASP A 175 -23.83 23.82 46.17
CA ASP A 175 -25.29 23.78 46.03
C ASP A 175 -25.79 24.37 44.70
N GLU A 176 -25.13 25.42 44.19
CA GLU A 176 -25.47 26.00 42.89
C GLU A 176 -25.04 25.10 41.72
N LEU A 177 -23.93 24.37 41.86
CA LEU A 177 -23.49 23.39 40.86
C LEU A 177 -24.41 22.16 40.85
N ASP A 178 -24.92 21.75 42.01
CA ASP A 178 -25.83 20.62 42.14
C ASP A 178 -27.21 20.97 41.55
N LYS A 179 -27.73 22.18 41.84
CA LYS A 179 -28.94 22.70 41.16
C LYS A 179 -28.78 22.77 39.64
N LEU A 180 -27.60 23.17 39.17
CA LEU A 180 -27.30 23.20 37.74
C LEU A 180 -27.20 21.80 37.13
N SER A 181 -26.69 20.82 37.88
CA SER A 181 -26.67 19.42 37.47
C SER A 181 -28.10 18.88 37.30
N GLU A 182 -28.98 19.20 38.24
CA GLU A 182 -30.40 18.85 38.19
C GLU A 182 -31.14 19.50 37.00
N GLU A 183 -30.81 20.75 36.66
CA GLU A 183 -31.38 21.44 35.48
C GLU A 183 -31.05 20.72 34.16
N PHE A 184 -29.85 20.15 34.05
CA PHE A 184 -29.41 19.41 32.85
C PHE A 184 -29.64 17.90 32.97
N ARG A 185 -30.39 17.44 33.98
CA ARG A 185 -30.72 16.02 34.18
C ARG A 185 -31.68 15.55 33.10
N LEU A 186 -31.30 14.49 32.37
CA LEU A 186 -32.16 13.87 31.37
C LEU A 186 -32.58 12.48 31.83
N ILE A 187 -33.88 12.24 31.82
CA ILE A 187 -34.50 10.96 32.15
C ILE A 187 -34.96 10.31 30.85
N ARG A 188 -34.72 9.01 30.71
CA ARG A 188 -35.31 8.18 29.65
C ARG A 188 -36.13 7.05 30.27
N LYS A 189 -37.16 6.63 29.55
CA LYS A 189 -37.96 5.46 29.92
C LYS A 189 -37.24 4.19 29.45
N LYS A 190 -37.02 3.27 30.37
CA LYS A 190 -36.40 1.97 30.13
C LYS A 190 -37.43 0.88 30.28
N ALA A 191 -37.61 0.08 29.23
CA ALA A 191 -38.67 -0.92 29.17
C ALA A 191 -38.33 -2.09 30.09
N LYS A 192 -39.29 -2.52 30.91
CA LYS A 192 -39.16 -3.73 31.72
C LYS A 192 -39.61 -4.93 30.90
N VAL A 193 -38.71 -5.90 30.76
CA VAL A 193 -39.02 -7.22 30.21
C VAL A 193 -39.32 -8.17 31.36
N PHE A 194 -40.49 -8.80 31.33
CA PHE A 194 -40.92 -9.75 32.35
C PHE A 194 -40.92 -11.18 31.82
N PRO A 195 -40.43 -12.17 32.59
CA PRO A 195 -40.57 -13.57 32.23
C PRO A 195 -42.01 -14.05 32.47
N LEU A 196 -42.56 -14.81 31.52
CA LEU A 196 -43.90 -15.42 31.60
C LEU A 196 -43.86 -16.86 32.13
N GLY A 197 -42.75 -17.30 32.72
CA GLY A 197 -42.59 -18.68 33.21
C GLY A 197 -42.47 -19.73 32.10
N ASP A 198 -42.54 -21.01 32.49
CA ASP A 198 -42.43 -22.17 31.60
C ASP A 198 -43.79 -22.49 30.93
N PHE A 199 -43.76 -22.73 29.62
CA PHE A 199 -44.90 -23.12 28.79
C PHE A 199 -44.91 -24.62 28.43
N GLY A 200 -43.90 -25.37 28.88
CA GLY A 200 -43.73 -26.81 28.66
C GLY A 200 -42.30 -27.14 28.26
N ASN A 201 -41.78 -28.28 28.71
CA ASN A 201 -40.43 -28.79 28.44
C ASN A 201 -39.27 -27.80 28.78
N GLY A 202 -39.51 -26.83 29.66
CA GLY A 202 -38.53 -25.81 30.05
C GLY A 202 -38.47 -24.59 29.12
N TYR A 203 -39.39 -24.44 28.16
CA TYR A 203 -39.41 -23.30 27.24
C TYR A 203 -40.18 -22.11 27.83
N LYS A 204 -39.51 -20.97 27.91
CA LYS A 204 -40.03 -19.76 28.57
C LYS A 204 -40.49 -18.70 27.57
N GLY A 205 -41.50 -17.94 27.95
CA GLY A 205 -41.93 -16.74 27.24
C GLY A 205 -41.54 -15.45 27.98
N TYR A 206 -41.65 -14.32 27.29
CA TYR A 206 -41.33 -13.00 27.85
C TYR A 206 -42.34 -11.97 27.37
N CYS A 207 -42.66 -10.96 28.19
CA CYS A 207 -43.48 -9.83 27.77
C CYS A 207 -42.84 -8.47 28.08
N PHE A 208 -43.26 -7.45 27.34
CA PHE A 208 -42.83 -6.05 27.51
C PHE A 208 -43.89 -5.09 26.94
N MET A 209 -43.82 -3.81 27.28
CA MET A 209 -44.74 -2.80 26.76
C MET A 209 -44.22 -2.21 25.44
N TYR A 210 -45.10 -2.00 24.47
CA TYR A 210 -44.81 -1.29 23.22
C TYR A 210 -45.92 -0.28 22.91
N ARG A 211 -45.65 1.03 23.04
CA ARG A 211 -46.61 2.11 22.74
C ARG A 211 -48.01 1.91 23.39
N GLY A 212 -48.01 1.50 24.65
CA GLY A 212 -49.23 1.19 25.40
C GLY A 212 -49.95 -0.09 24.97
N ILE A 213 -49.26 -1.04 24.33
CA ILE A 213 -49.72 -2.41 24.05
C ILE A 213 -48.85 -3.39 24.83
N ARG A 214 -49.48 -4.35 25.51
CA ARG A 214 -48.77 -5.46 26.16
C ARG A 214 -48.34 -6.47 25.09
N VAL A 215 -47.03 -6.65 24.89
CA VAL A 215 -46.51 -7.59 23.89
C VAL A 215 -45.97 -8.83 24.59
N ALA A 216 -46.52 -10.00 24.27
CA ALA A 216 -46.05 -11.30 24.75
C ALA A 216 -45.31 -12.03 23.63
N THR A 217 -44.15 -12.61 23.92
CA THR A 217 -43.35 -13.44 23.01
C THR A 217 -43.32 -14.85 23.57
N ILE A 218 -43.76 -15.82 22.77
CA ILE A 218 -43.95 -17.21 23.20
C ILE A 218 -43.10 -18.19 22.37
N PRO A 219 -42.71 -19.33 22.96
CA PRO A 219 -41.98 -20.37 22.23
C PRO A 219 -42.81 -21.03 21.13
N LYS A 220 -42.13 -21.70 20.20
CA LYS A 220 -42.77 -22.59 19.22
C LYS A 220 -43.52 -23.71 19.98
N ALA A 221 -44.83 -23.82 19.79
CA ALA A 221 -45.67 -24.76 20.55
C ALA A 221 -45.23 -26.23 20.39
N GLU A 222 -44.73 -26.61 19.22
CA GLU A 222 -44.17 -27.94 18.95
C GLU A 222 -43.04 -28.31 19.92
N LEU A 223 -42.27 -27.33 20.39
CA LEU A 223 -41.14 -27.57 21.31
C LEU A 223 -41.61 -27.73 22.77
N THR A 224 -42.76 -27.16 23.12
CA THR A 224 -43.28 -27.19 24.49
C THR A 224 -44.02 -28.50 24.82
N GLY A 225 -44.43 -29.26 23.79
CA GLY A 225 -45.28 -30.44 23.94
C GLY A 225 -46.73 -30.10 24.32
N VAL A 226 -47.12 -28.82 24.24
CA VAL A 226 -48.46 -28.32 24.58
C VAL A 226 -49.11 -27.73 23.33
N GLU A 227 -50.41 -27.96 23.18
CA GLU A 227 -51.19 -27.40 22.08
C GLU A 227 -51.11 -25.86 22.04
N PHE A 228 -50.93 -25.30 20.85
CA PHE A 228 -50.74 -23.85 20.65
C PHE A 228 -51.83 -22.99 21.32
N GLY A 229 -53.10 -23.40 21.22
CA GLY A 229 -54.21 -22.66 21.84
C GLY A 229 -54.06 -22.47 23.34
N LYS A 230 -53.59 -23.52 24.04
CA LYS A 230 -53.32 -23.48 25.49
C LYS A 230 -52.10 -22.63 25.81
N VAL A 231 -51.04 -22.71 24.99
CA VAL A 231 -49.85 -21.85 25.13
C VAL A 231 -50.23 -20.37 24.97
N ALA A 232 -51.03 -20.03 23.96
CA ALA A 232 -51.48 -18.67 23.70
C ALA A 232 -52.40 -18.14 24.82
N ALA A 233 -53.37 -18.94 25.29
CA ALA A 233 -54.24 -18.55 26.40
C ALA A 233 -53.48 -18.36 27.71
N LEU A 234 -52.54 -19.27 28.02
CA LEU A 234 -51.68 -19.13 29.20
C LEU A 234 -50.80 -17.88 29.12
N ALA A 235 -50.30 -17.54 27.92
CA ALA A 235 -49.51 -16.34 27.72
C ALA A 235 -50.33 -15.07 27.92
N ALA A 236 -51.59 -15.07 27.47
CA ALA A 236 -52.52 -13.97 27.71
C ALA A 236 -52.75 -13.74 29.20
N VAL A 237 -53.11 -14.79 29.94
CA VAL A 237 -53.34 -14.74 31.39
C VAL A 237 -52.11 -14.23 32.13
N ARG A 238 -50.96 -14.87 31.94
CA ARG A 238 -49.72 -14.50 32.64
C ARG A 238 -49.25 -13.08 32.29
N THR A 239 -49.45 -12.63 31.05
CA THR A 239 -49.08 -11.27 30.65
C THR A 239 -49.96 -10.25 31.38
N THR A 240 -51.27 -10.48 31.44
CA THR A 240 -52.20 -9.61 32.18
C THR A 240 -51.82 -9.51 33.65
N GLU A 241 -51.66 -10.66 34.33
CA GLU A 241 -51.30 -10.72 35.75
C GLU A 241 -49.98 -10.03 36.06
N VAL A 242 -48.96 -10.26 35.23
CA VAL A 242 -47.64 -9.63 35.43
C VAL A 242 -47.72 -8.13 35.30
N PHE A 243 -48.45 -7.56 34.33
CA PHE A 243 -48.58 -6.11 34.20
C PHE A 243 -49.45 -5.48 35.29
N GLU A 244 -50.48 -6.18 35.78
CA GLU A 244 -51.30 -5.70 36.91
C GLU A 244 -50.49 -5.70 38.22
N ASN A 245 -49.79 -6.79 38.52
CA ASN A 245 -48.98 -6.91 39.73
C ASN A 245 -47.76 -5.98 39.73
N SER A 246 -47.27 -5.59 38.55
CA SER A 246 -46.09 -4.74 38.41
C SER A 246 -46.41 -3.26 38.19
N ALA A 247 -47.68 -2.87 38.16
CA ALA A 247 -48.11 -1.52 37.80
C ALA A 247 -47.58 -0.43 38.76
N ASN A 248 -47.39 -0.74 40.04
CA ASN A 248 -46.84 0.20 41.03
C ASN A 248 -45.35 0.47 40.81
N ASP A 249 -44.58 -0.57 40.47
CA ASP A 249 -43.12 -0.48 40.32
C ASP A 249 -42.72 -0.06 38.89
N PHE A 250 -43.53 -0.43 37.90
CA PHE A 250 -43.28 -0.19 36.48
C PHE A 250 -44.57 0.33 35.82
N PRO A 251 -44.97 1.58 36.10
CA PRO A 251 -46.16 2.17 35.49
C PRO A 251 -46.02 2.13 33.96
N ASN A 252 -47.03 1.57 33.29
CA ASN A 252 -47.02 1.32 31.85
C ASN A 252 -45.83 0.47 31.36
N GLY A 253 -45.19 -0.34 32.21
CA GLY A 253 -44.10 -1.24 31.83
C GLY A 253 -42.73 -0.58 31.64
N PHE A 254 -42.55 0.65 32.14
CA PHE A 254 -41.28 1.37 32.07
C PHE A 254 -40.75 1.73 33.46
N SER A 255 -39.43 1.81 33.56
CA SER A 255 -38.70 2.44 34.66
C SER A 255 -38.03 3.72 34.17
N GLU A 256 -37.74 4.64 35.07
CA GLU A 256 -37.00 5.84 34.75
C GLU A 256 -35.50 5.63 34.98
N GLN A 257 -34.67 5.99 34.00
CA GLN A 257 -33.22 5.93 34.12
C GLN A 257 -32.60 7.25 33.68
N GLU A 258 -31.66 7.77 34.47
CA GLU A 258 -30.83 8.91 34.10
C GLU A 258 -29.87 8.55 32.94
N TYR A 259 -29.66 9.47 32.00
CA TYR A 259 -28.66 9.30 30.95
C TYR A 259 -28.02 10.62 30.51
N LEU A 260 -26.80 10.52 29.96
CA LEU A 260 -26.10 11.61 29.29
C LEU A 260 -26.00 11.30 27.78
N PRO A 261 -26.36 12.24 26.89
CA PRO A 261 -26.28 12.04 25.44
C PRO A 261 -24.82 12.02 24.98
N ALA A 262 -24.49 11.23 23.95
CA ALA A 262 -23.13 11.21 23.40
C ALA A 262 -22.75 12.56 22.75
N LYS A 263 -21.50 13.00 22.88
CA LYS A 263 -20.95 14.12 22.10
C LYS A 263 -20.76 13.65 20.65
N THR A 264 -21.53 14.17 19.71
CA THR A 264 -21.45 13.79 18.29
C THR A 264 -20.97 14.95 17.42
N GLY A 265 -20.34 14.66 16.26
CA GLY A 265 -19.96 15.65 15.23
C GLY A 265 -18.45 15.78 14.97
N PHE A 266 -18.09 16.30 13.79
CA PHE A 266 -16.69 16.42 13.32
C PHE A 266 -15.79 17.19 14.30
N VAL A 267 -16.22 18.37 14.75
CA VAL A 267 -15.45 19.19 15.69
C VAL A 267 -15.24 18.43 17.01
N ASN A 268 -16.27 17.78 17.54
CA ASN A 268 -16.18 17.02 18.78
C ASN A 268 -15.32 15.75 18.67
N ASN A 269 -15.08 15.23 17.46
CA ASN A 269 -14.29 14.02 17.24
C ASN A 269 -12.82 14.30 16.92
N PHE A 270 -12.53 15.40 16.20
CA PHE A 270 -11.21 15.67 15.64
C PHE A 270 -10.53 16.93 16.21
N ILE A 271 -11.30 17.89 16.73
CA ILE A 271 -10.74 19.15 17.22
C ILE A 271 -10.83 19.18 18.75
N PRO A 272 -9.74 19.49 19.46
CA PRO A 272 -9.81 19.70 20.90
C PRO A 272 -10.76 20.86 21.24
N VAL A 273 -11.78 20.60 22.06
CA VAL A 273 -12.74 21.63 22.48
C VAL A 273 -12.71 21.84 23.99
N ARG A 274 -13.07 23.05 24.44
CA ARG A 274 -13.18 23.37 25.87
C ARG A 274 -14.24 22.46 26.53
N GLY A 275 -13.82 21.69 27.53
CA GLY A 275 -14.67 20.69 28.20
C GLY A 275 -14.39 19.24 27.80
N ASP A 276 -13.34 18.98 27.02
CA ASP A 276 -12.81 17.63 26.82
C ASP A 276 -11.92 17.20 27.99
N SER A 277 -11.90 15.89 28.26
CA SER A 277 -10.99 15.33 29.25
C SER A 277 -9.55 15.39 28.74
N LYS A 278 -8.56 15.36 29.64
CA LYS A 278 -7.14 15.37 29.27
C LYS A 278 -6.82 14.26 28.24
N LYS A 279 -7.35 13.05 28.45
CA LYS A 279 -7.18 11.90 27.53
C LYS A 279 -7.72 12.20 26.13
N GLU A 280 -8.88 12.83 26.05
CA GLU A 280 -9.54 13.12 24.77
C GLU A 280 -8.83 14.25 24.00
N VAL A 281 -8.35 15.26 24.72
CA VAL A 281 -7.49 16.30 24.13
C VAL A 281 -6.21 15.68 23.57
N THR A 282 -5.53 14.83 24.34
CA THR A 282 -4.31 14.13 23.89
C THR A 282 -4.57 13.30 22.63
N ARG A 283 -5.62 12.46 22.63
CA ARG A 283 -5.98 11.61 21.47
C ARG A 283 -6.16 12.45 20.19
N LYS A 284 -6.86 13.57 20.28
CA LYS A 284 -7.12 14.45 19.14
C LYS A 284 -5.87 15.17 18.66
N CYS A 285 -5.02 15.66 19.57
CA CYS A 285 -3.75 16.28 19.20
C CYS A 285 -2.82 15.28 18.49
N VAL A 286 -2.71 14.05 19.00
CA VAL A 286 -1.92 12.99 18.35
C VAL A 286 -2.44 12.72 16.93
N LEU A 287 -3.76 12.63 16.76
CA LEU A 287 -4.36 12.41 15.45
C LEU A 287 -4.07 13.56 14.46
N ILE A 288 -4.15 14.81 14.92
CA ILE A 288 -3.80 15.98 14.09
C ILE A 288 -2.32 15.93 13.70
N MET A 289 -1.42 15.62 14.64
CA MET A 289 0.01 15.50 14.35
C MET A 289 0.30 14.38 13.34
N ALA A 290 -0.30 13.20 13.53
CA ALA A 290 -0.17 12.09 12.59
C ALA A 290 -0.65 12.48 11.18
N PHE A 291 -1.75 13.22 11.08
CA PHE A 291 -2.24 13.72 9.79
C PHE A 291 -1.29 14.73 9.15
N LEU A 292 -0.67 15.62 9.92
CA LEU A 292 0.33 16.57 9.40
C LEU A 292 1.60 15.85 8.92
N VAL A 293 2.09 14.86 9.67
CA VAL A 293 3.22 14.01 9.25
C VAL A 293 2.89 13.28 7.95
N PHE A 294 1.68 12.73 7.84
CA PHE A 294 1.21 12.10 6.60
C PHE A 294 1.21 13.06 5.41
N LEU A 295 0.73 14.30 5.57
CA LEU A 295 0.75 15.29 4.50
C LEU A 295 2.18 15.71 4.11
N ALA A 296 3.09 15.84 5.07
CA ALA A 296 4.48 16.14 4.80
C ALA A 296 5.17 15.00 4.02
N ALA A 297 4.95 13.76 4.43
CA ALA A 297 5.46 12.58 3.73
C ALA A 297 4.92 12.49 2.29
N LEU A 298 3.61 12.74 2.10
CA LEU A 298 2.98 12.76 0.79
C LEU A 298 3.56 13.87 -0.12
N ALA A 299 3.80 15.06 0.44
CA ALA A 299 4.40 16.17 -0.30
C ALA A 299 5.85 15.85 -0.71
N MET A 300 6.62 15.22 0.18
CA MET A 300 8.00 14.81 -0.09
C MET A 300 8.07 13.72 -1.17
N LEU A 301 7.14 12.75 -1.12
CA LEU A 301 7.01 11.71 -2.14
C LEU A 301 6.59 12.29 -3.49
N PHE A 302 5.66 13.24 -3.52
CA PHE A 302 5.28 13.95 -4.75
C PHE A 302 6.45 14.75 -5.34
N TYR A 303 7.21 15.44 -4.48
CA TYR A 303 8.39 16.19 -4.91
C TYR A 303 9.44 15.25 -5.55
N ASN A 304 9.77 14.15 -4.89
CA ASN A 304 10.81 13.22 -5.36
C ASN A 304 10.40 12.42 -6.60
N LEU A 305 9.17 11.91 -6.67
CA LEU A 305 8.75 11.02 -7.77
C LEU A 305 8.21 11.75 -8.99
N ILE A 306 7.67 12.96 -8.84
CA ILE A 306 7.00 13.66 -9.94
C ILE A 306 7.74 14.95 -10.28
N PHE A 307 7.96 15.83 -9.32
CA PHE A 307 8.54 17.14 -9.62
C PHE A 307 9.98 17.04 -10.15
N LEU A 308 10.84 16.22 -9.53
CA LEU A 308 12.21 16.03 -9.99
C LEU A 308 12.26 15.37 -11.38
N SER A 309 11.46 14.33 -11.62
CA SER A 309 11.36 13.66 -12.94
C SER A 309 10.90 14.64 -14.03
N VAL A 310 9.87 15.45 -13.77
CA VAL A 310 9.40 16.48 -14.73
C VAL A 310 10.47 17.54 -14.98
N LYS A 311 11.19 17.99 -13.94
CA LYS A 311 12.31 18.94 -14.09
C LYS A 311 13.42 18.36 -14.98
N ASN A 312 13.80 17.09 -14.76
CA ASN A 312 14.79 16.38 -15.56
C ASN A 312 14.33 16.24 -17.03
N ALA A 313 13.09 15.81 -17.27
CA ALA A 313 12.52 15.73 -18.61
C ALA A 313 12.51 17.09 -19.32
N GLN A 314 12.25 18.18 -18.59
CA GLN A 314 12.25 19.53 -19.14
C GLN A 314 13.66 20.02 -19.50
N LEU A 315 14.67 19.69 -18.69
CA LEU A 315 16.08 19.95 -18.97
C LEU A 315 16.57 19.13 -20.18
N ASN A 316 16.24 17.85 -20.24
CA ASN A 316 16.60 16.97 -21.36
C ASN A 316 15.92 17.41 -22.66
N GLY A 317 14.64 17.76 -22.62
CA GLY A 317 13.94 18.31 -23.79
C GLY A 317 14.41 19.71 -24.21
N GLU A 318 15.03 20.48 -23.32
CA GLU A 318 15.71 21.73 -23.67
C GLU A 318 16.97 21.44 -24.49
N ILE A 319 17.86 20.58 -23.98
CA ILE A 319 19.13 20.28 -24.65
C ILE A 319 18.93 19.49 -25.96
N GLN A 320 17.93 18.60 -26.03
CA GLN A 320 17.57 17.89 -27.26
C GLN A 320 17.16 18.86 -28.38
N ARG A 321 16.32 19.86 -28.07
CA ARG A 321 15.91 20.87 -29.06
C ARG A 321 17.07 21.73 -29.55
N ILE A 322 18.02 22.02 -28.67
CA ILE A 322 19.25 22.75 -29.01
C ILE A 322 20.12 21.91 -29.94
N ALA A 323 20.36 20.64 -29.59
CA ALA A 323 21.17 19.72 -30.38
C ALA A 323 20.60 19.50 -31.79
N HIS A 324 19.28 19.26 -31.88
CA HIS A 324 18.58 18.97 -33.14
C HIS A 324 18.08 20.22 -33.88
N SER A 325 18.41 21.42 -33.40
CA SER A 325 18.03 22.71 -34.01
C SER A 325 16.53 22.88 -34.29
N GLU A 326 15.66 22.37 -33.42
CA GLU A 326 14.20 22.45 -33.58
C GLU A 326 13.67 23.84 -33.16
N THR A 327 13.41 24.72 -34.13
CA THR A 327 12.71 25.99 -33.88
C THR A 327 11.21 25.77 -33.60
N THR A 328 10.67 26.48 -32.60
CA THR A 328 9.34 26.30 -32.00
C THR A 328 8.11 26.67 -32.85
N GLU A 329 8.16 26.67 -34.19
CA GLU A 329 6.98 27.00 -35.01
C GLU A 329 6.68 25.98 -36.12
N ASP A 330 5.42 25.53 -36.07
CA ASP A 330 4.62 24.81 -37.07
C ASP A 330 4.78 23.28 -37.27
N ASN A 331 3.60 22.64 -37.31
CA ASN A 331 3.33 21.27 -37.75
C ASN A 331 3.68 21.07 -39.24
N LYS A 332 4.97 21.16 -39.57
CA LYS A 332 5.59 20.55 -40.73
C LYS A 332 6.81 19.81 -40.22
N LYS A 333 6.89 18.51 -40.54
CA LYS A 333 8.09 17.70 -40.36
C LYS A 333 9.27 18.51 -40.94
N PRO A 334 10.26 18.93 -40.13
CA PRO A 334 11.38 19.69 -40.64
C PRO A 334 12.11 18.83 -41.68
N ASP A 335 12.46 19.42 -42.82
CA ASP A 335 13.58 18.90 -43.61
C ASP A 335 14.80 19.04 -42.71
N VAL A 336 15.28 17.90 -42.22
CA VAL A 336 16.40 17.77 -41.30
C VAL A 336 17.61 18.50 -41.90
N LYS A 337 18.10 19.55 -41.25
CA LYS A 337 19.52 19.87 -41.35
C LYS A 337 20.22 18.72 -40.64
N GLU A 338 20.77 17.77 -41.40
CA GLU A 338 21.50 16.62 -40.87
C GLU A 338 22.70 17.11 -40.05
N GLY A 339 22.71 16.83 -38.75
CA GLY A 339 23.85 17.04 -37.85
C GLY A 339 23.50 17.72 -36.51
N ILE A 340 24.20 17.31 -35.46
CA ILE A 340 24.13 17.91 -34.12
C ILE A 340 24.73 19.33 -34.12
N ASN A 341 24.06 20.30 -33.49
CA ASN A 341 24.54 21.68 -33.37
C ASN A 341 25.64 21.82 -32.28
N TRP A 342 26.86 21.42 -32.63
CA TRP A 342 28.01 21.41 -31.71
C TRP A 342 28.39 22.79 -31.17
N ASP A 343 28.28 23.85 -31.98
CA ASP A 343 28.66 25.22 -31.56
C ASP A 343 27.80 25.68 -30.37
N GLU A 344 26.48 25.47 -30.44
CA GLU A 344 25.57 25.85 -29.36
C GLU A 344 25.75 24.95 -28.13
N LEU A 345 25.94 23.64 -28.32
CA LEU A 345 26.22 22.71 -27.22
C LEU A 345 27.51 23.08 -26.46
N LYS A 346 28.59 23.36 -27.18
CA LYS A 346 29.87 23.78 -26.59
C LYS A 346 29.75 25.10 -25.85
N SER A 347 28.94 26.04 -26.36
CA SER A 347 28.69 27.32 -25.67
C SER A 347 27.99 27.15 -24.31
N ILE A 348 27.23 26.06 -24.11
CA ILE A 348 26.58 25.73 -22.84
C ILE A 348 27.58 25.07 -21.90
N ASN A 349 28.33 24.09 -22.42
CA ASN A 349 29.34 23.38 -21.66
C ASN A 349 30.39 22.76 -22.60
N ASP A 350 31.63 23.23 -22.48
CA ASP A 350 32.77 22.77 -23.28
C ASP A 350 33.12 21.29 -23.05
N GLU A 351 32.66 20.69 -21.94
CA GLU A 351 32.84 19.27 -21.60
C GLU A 351 31.83 18.34 -22.27
N ILE A 352 30.87 18.85 -23.07
CA ILE A 352 30.03 18.00 -23.93
C ILE A 352 30.87 17.49 -25.10
N VAL A 353 31.22 16.20 -25.10
CA VAL A 353 32.15 15.58 -26.05
C VAL A 353 31.48 14.68 -27.09
N GLY A 354 30.21 14.35 -26.89
CA GLY A 354 29.44 13.56 -27.85
C GLY A 354 27.94 13.67 -27.63
N TRP A 355 27.19 12.97 -28.48
CA TRP A 355 25.75 12.85 -28.42
C TRP A 355 25.37 11.40 -28.68
N ILE A 356 24.56 10.81 -27.81
CA ILE A 356 24.18 9.40 -27.93
C ILE A 356 22.68 9.25 -28.13
N GLN A 357 22.30 8.42 -29.09
CA GLN A 357 20.90 8.12 -29.41
C GLN A 357 20.70 6.63 -29.66
N ILE A 358 19.60 6.08 -29.13
CA ILE A 358 19.12 4.73 -29.45
C ILE A 358 17.66 4.82 -29.88
N ASN A 359 17.38 4.37 -31.11
CA ASN A 359 16.03 4.37 -31.65
C ASN A 359 15.06 3.54 -30.78
N ASP A 360 13.80 3.97 -30.74
CA ASP A 360 12.73 3.36 -29.93
C ASP A 360 13.02 3.36 -28.42
N THR A 361 13.85 4.29 -27.96
CA THR A 361 14.11 4.57 -26.53
C THR A 361 14.03 6.07 -26.22
N GLN A 362 14.14 6.42 -24.94
CA GLN A 362 14.32 7.80 -24.48
C GLN A 362 15.78 8.25 -24.51
N ILE A 363 16.72 7.38 -24.91
CA ILE A 363 18.15 7.69 -24.98
C ILE A 363 18.39 8.58 -26.19
N ASP A 364 18.57 9.87 -25.89
CA ASP A 364 18.87 10.97 -26.80
C ASP A 364 19.48 12.09 -25.96
N TYR A 365 20.78 11.98 -25.65
CA TYR A 365 21.43 12.76 -24.59
C TYR A 365 22.84 13.25 -24.98
N PRO A 366 23.30 14.40 -24.45
CA PRO A 366 24.70 14.79 -24.53
C PRO A 366 25.56 13.84 -23.68
N VAL A 367 26.74 13.52 -24.17
CA VAL A 367 27.78 12.77 -23.47
C VAL A 367 28.86 13.73 -23.00
N LEU A 368 29.12 13.75 -21.69
CA LEU A 368 30.10 14.66 -21.08
C LEU A 368 31.38 13.93 -20.67
N TRP A 369 32.48 14.67 -20.60
CA TRP A 369 33.76 14.13 -20.12
C TRP A 369 34.49 15.15 -19.26
N HIS A 370 34.62 14.82 -17.97
CA HIS A 370 35.38 15.62 -17.02
C HIS A 370 36.79 15.04 -16.90
N LYS A 371 37.80 15.78 -17.36
CA LYS A 371 39.18 15.27 -17.46
C LYS A 371 39.84 15.01 -16.10
N GLU A 372 39.32 15.62 -15.04
CA GLU A 372 39.85 15.47 -13.67
C GLU A 372 39.20 14.30 -12.92
N ASP A 373 38.26 13.58 -13.54
CA ASP A 373 37.65 12.39 -12.94
C ASP A 373 38.70 11.31 -12.65
N ASP A 374 38.50 10.58 -11.56
CA ASP A 374 39.37 9.49 -11.12
C ASP A 374 38.54 8.31 -10.58
N ARG A 375 39.22 7.33 -10.00
CA ARG A 375 38.55 6.15 -9.44
C ARG A 375 37.56 6.47 -8.30
N ASN A 376 37.81 7.54 -7.55
CA ASN A 376 37.06 7.91 -6.35
C ASN A 376 35.97 8.95 -6.63
N TYR A 377 36.13 9.76 -7.67
CA TYR A 377 35.21 10.86 -7.99
C TYR A 377 34.89 10.93 -9.48
N GLN A 378 33.59 11.05 -9.77
CA GLN A 378 33.01 11.15 -11.12
C GLN A 378 32.03 12.32 -11.13
N TYR A 379 32.42 13.45 -11.71
CA TYR A 379 31.71 14.73 -11.58
C TYR A 379 30.26 14.63 -12.09
N TYR A 380 30.06 14.11 -13.30
CA TYR A 380 28.75 14.03 -13.95
C TYR A 380 27.86 12.90 -13.45
N LEU A 381 28.31 12.13 -12.45
CA LEU A 381 27.42 11.22 -11.73
C LEU A 381 26.35 11.99 -10.93
N SER A 382 26.60 13.25 -10.55
CA SER A 382 25.67 14.06 -9.75
C SER A 382 25.47 15.49 -10.26
N HIS A 383 25.87 15.75 -11.51
CA HIS A 383 25.71 17.05 -12.17
C HIS A 383 25.06 16.88 -13.54
N ASN A 384 24.17 17.82 -13.90
CA ASN A 384 23.55 17.88 -15.22
C ASN A 384 24.49 18.52 -16.26
N TYR A 385 24.06 18.55 -17.53
CA TYR A 385 24.85 19.09 -18.65
C TYR A 385 25.25 20.57 -18.50
N LYS A 386 24.58 21.34 -17.62
CA LYS A 386 24.92 22.74 -17.29
C LYS A 386 25.89 22.85 -16.11
N GLY A 387 26.38 21.72 -15.57
CA GLY A 387 27.25 21.66 -14.40
C GLY A 387 26.55 21.89 -13.06
N GLY A 388 25.21 21.97 -13.02
CA GLY A 388 24.46 22.13 -11.77
C GLY A 388 24.16 20.78 -11.12
N TYR A 389 24.13 20.74 -9.78
CA TYR A 389 23.78 19.52 -9.04
C TYR A 389 22.42 18.96 -9.47
N ASP A 390 22.41 17.69 -9.84
CA ASP A 390 21.21 16.94 -10.22
C ASP A 390 21.36 15.47 -9.83
N SER A 391 20.37 14.93 -9.11
CA SER A 391 20.38 13.52 -8.72
C SER A 391 20.25 12.56 -9.90
N PHE A 392 19.80 13.05 -11.06
CA PHE A 392 19.75 12.28 -12.30
C PHE A 392 21.11 12.25 -13.01
N GLY A 393 22.06 13.11 -12.62
CA GLY A 393 23.38 13.23 -13.25
C GLY A 393 23.30 13.60 -14.73
N SER A 394 24.27 13.14 -15.50
CA SER A 394 24.29 13.18 -16.97
C SER A 394 24.78 11.84 -17.54
N ILE A 395 24.80 11.72 -18.87
CA ILE A 395 25.54 10.65 -19.54
C ILE A 395 27.01 11.10 -19.67
N PHE A 396 27.96 10.26 -19.25
CA PHE A 396 29.37 10.67 -19.15
C PHE A 396 30.36 9.56 -19.46
N LEU A 397 31.57 9.93 -19.90
CA LEU A 397 32.66 8.98 -20.15
C LEU A 397 33.32 8.51 -18.84
N ASP A 398 33.72 7.25 -18.79
CA ASP A 398 34.51 6.71 -17.69
C ASP A 398 35.89 7.38 -17.61
N TYR A 399 36.39 7.65 -16.40
CA TYR A 399 37.73 8.22 -16.17
C TYR A 399 38.89 7.44 -16.84
N ARG A 400 38.70 6.14 -17.10
CA ARG A 400 39.69 5.30 -17.80
C ARG A 400 39.75 5.53 -19.30
N CYS A 401 38.80 6.27 -19.87
CA CYS A 401 38.88 6.78 -21.23
C CYS A 401 39.83 7.98 -21.26
N THR A 402 41.13 7.73 -21.04
CA THR A 402 42.15 8.80 -20.93
C THR A 402 42.31 9.60 -22.22
N GLU A 403 41.89 9.03 -23.36
CA GLU A 403 41.88 9.68 -24.67
C GLU A 403 40.49 10.21 -25.04
N GLY A 404 39.56 10.25 -24.08
CA GLY A 404 38.18 10.69 -24.29
C GLY A 404 37.47 9.81 -25.32
N THR A 405 36.83 10.44 -26.30
CA THR A 405 36.11 9.77 -27.39
C THR A 405 37.02 9.09 -28.42
N ASP A 406 38.33 9.31 -28.36
CA ASP A 406 39.30 8.66 -29.25
C ASP A 406 39.80 7.31 -28.68
N SER A 407 39.35 6.91 -27.49
CA SER A 407 39.73 5.63 -26.87
C SER A 407 39.23 4.44 -27.71
N LYS A 408 40.04 3.38 -27.82
CA LYS A 408 39.70 2.17 -28.61
C LYS A 408 38.35 1.55 -28.21
N ASN A 409 38.01 1.63 -26.93
CA ASN A 409 36.66 1.37 -26.41
C ASN A 409 36.20 2.56 -25.57
N THR A 410 35.24 3.34 -26.08
CA THR A 410 34.68 4.48 -25.34
C THR A 410 33.63 3.98 -24.36
N VAL A 411 33.95 3.99 -23.07
CA VAL A 411 33.08 3.54 -21.97
C VAL A 411 32.23 4.70 -21.47
N ILE A 412 30.91 4.54 -21.51
CA ILE A 412 29.92 5.57 -21.21
C ILE A 412 29.00 5.08 -20.08
N HIS A 413 28.79 5.92 -19.08
CA HIS A 413 27.94 5.66 -17.92
C HIS A 413 26.70 6.54 -17.93
N GLY A 414 25.63 6.02 -17.34
CA GLY A 414 24.41 6.77 -17.08
C GLY A 414 23.61 6.11 -15.97
N HIS A 415 22.87 6.91 -15.20
CA HIS A 415 21.97 6.38 -14.17
C HIS A 415 20.87 5.52 -14.78
N HIS A 416 20.38 4.57 -14.00
CA HIS A 416 19.15 3.84 -14.30
C HIS A 416 18.04 4.45 -13.47
N MET A 417 17.25 5.32 -14.09
CA MET A 417 16.12 5.97 -13.43
C MET A 417 14.84 5.15 -13.59
N ASN A 418 14.03 5.09 -12.53
CA ASN A 418 12.78 4.32 -12.51
C ASN A 418 11.72 4.82 -13.52
N ASP A 419 11.84 6.06 -13.99
CA ASP A 419 10.98 6.61 -15.03
C ASP A 419 11.45 6.25 -16.46
N GLY A 420 12.54 5.49 -16.57
CA GLY A 420 13.13 5.05 -17.84
C GLY A 420 14.12 6.05 -18.45
N SER A 421 14.27 7.24 -17.86
CA SER A 421 15.23 8.25 -18.34
C SER A 421 16.68 7.83 -18.13
N MET A 422 17.60 8.59 -18.74
CA MET A 422 19.03 8.29 -18.77
C MET A 422 19.26 6.91 -19.40
N PHE A 423 20.05 6.02 -18.80
CA PHE A 423 20.29 4.68 -19.34
C PHE A 423 19.29 3.63 -18.85
N GLY A 424 18.17 4.04 -18.24
CA GLY A 424 17.13 3.11 -17.79
C GLY A 424 16.59 2.19 -18.89
N ASN A 425 16.49 2.69 -20.13
CA ASN A 425 16.03 1.88 -21.27
C ASN A 425 17.02 0.80 -21.74
N LEU A 426 18.28 0.78 -21.28
CA LEU A 426 19.19 -0.34 -21.57
C LEU A 426 18.68 -1.68 -20.98
N MET A 427 17.81 -1.62 -19.96
CA MET A 427 17.15 -2.80 -19.39
C MET A 427 16.17 -3.47 -20.36
N ASN A 428 15.71 -2.76 -21.40
CA ASN A 428 14.79 -3.32 -22.38
C ASN A 428 15.43 -4.45 -23.19
N TYR A 429 16.76 -4.50 -23.29
CA TYR A 429 17.50 -5.59 -23.94
C TYR A 429 17.52 -6.90 -23.12
N GLY A 430 17.15 -6.89 -21.84
CA GLY A 430 17.03 -8.11 -21.05
C GLY A 430 17.28 -7.96 -19.55
N GLY A 431 16.80 -8.96 -18.81
CA GLY A 431 17.03 -9.15 -17.37
C GLY A 431 17.94 -10.35 -17.14
N THR A 432 17.40 -11.41 -16.51
CA THR A 432 18.06 -12.74 -16.42
C THR A 432 18.03 -13.53 -17.73
N THR A 433 17.29 -13.05 -18.72
CA THR A 433 17.23 -13.55 -20.10
C THR A 433 17.26 -12.36 -21.06
N GLY A 434 17.81 -12.55 -22.26
CA GLY A 434 17.79 -11.53 -23.31
C GLY A 434 16.39 -11.26 -23.84
N ASN A 435 16.16 -10.04 -24.35
CA ASN A 435 14.95 -9.65 -25.06
C ASN A 435 15.28 -9.52 -26.55
N LEU A 436 15.06 -10.62 -27.29
CA LEU A 436 15.41 -10.69 -28.70
C LEU A 436 14.53 -9.77 -29.57
N ASP A 437 13.28 -9.56 -29.20
CA ASP A 437 12.36 -8.71 -29.96
C ASP A 437 12.81 -7.25 -29.91
N PHE A 438 13.15 -6.75 -28.73
CA PHE A 438 13.68 -5.39 -28.59
C PHE A 438 15.03 -5.22 -29.29
N TYR A 439 15.94 -6.21 -29.23
CA TYR A 439 17.18 -6.15 -30.00
C TYR A 439 16.95 -6.04 -31.51
N LYS A 440 15.93 -6.74 -32.05
CA LYS A 440 15.58 -6.68 -33.47
C LYS A 440 15.05 -5.32 -33.89
N GLU A 441 14.36 -4.61 -32.99
CA GLU A 441 13.87 -3.24 -33.21
C GLU A 441 15.01 -2.22 -33.11
N SER A 442 15.90 -2.36 -32.12
CA SER A 442 17.00 -1.41 -31.85
C SER A 442 18.38 -2.10 -31.84
N PRO A 443 18.90 -2.57 -33.00
CA PRO A 443 20.18 -3.28 -33.07
C PRO A 443 21.42 -2.37 -33.17
N THR A 444 21.21 -1.05 -33.31
CA THR A 444 22.26 -0.04 -33.50
C THR A 444 22.12 1.11 -32.50
N ILE A 445 23.23 1.82 -32.31
CA ILE A 445 23.37 3.00 -31.44
C ILE A 445 24.03 4.09 -32.29
N GLU A 446 23.48 5.29 -32.29
CA GLU A 446 24.15 6.46 -32.86
C GLU A 446 24.97 7.14 -31.75
N PHE A 447 26.24 7.39 -32.02
CA PHE A 447 27.12 8.14 -31.14
C PHE A 447 27.96 9.10 -31.96
N ASP A 448 27.54 10.35 -31.96
CA ASP A 448 28.16 11.43 -32.71
C ASP A 448 29.13 12.21 -31.83
N THR A 449 30.19 12.71 -32.43
CA THR A 449 31.19 13.57 -31.79
C THR A 449 31.37 14.84 -32.62
N PRO A 450 31.97 15.90 -32.07
CA PRO A 450 32.32 17.08 -32.86
C PRO A 450 33.23 16.80 -34.07
N LYS A 451 33.88 15.63 -34.10
CA LYS A 451 34.81 15.22 -35.17
C LYS A 451 34.12 14.40 -36.27
N SER A 452 33.16 13.56 -35.90
CA SER A 452 32.50 12.64 -36.82
C SER A 452 31.21 12.09 -36.22
N ASP A 453 30.23 11.88 -37.09
CA ASP A 453 29.02 11.11 -36.80
C ASP A 453 29.35 9.60 -36.84
N GLY A 454 28.64 8.79 -36.07
CA GLY A 454 28.99 7.38 -35.91
C GLY A 454 27.84 6.46 -35.58
N THR A 455 27.58 5.49 -36.46
CA THR A 455 26.68 4.37 -36.15
C THR A 455 27.46 3.19 -35.59
N TYR A 456 26.94 2.57 -34.53
CA TYR A 456 27.53 1.41 -33.86
C TYR A 456 26.54 0.25 -33.85
N LYS A 457 26.98 -0.95 -34.26
CA LYS A 457 26.19 -2.18 -34.23
C LYS A 457 26.41 -2.92 -32.92
N ILE A 458 25.34 -3.27 -32.22
CA ILE A 458 25.44 -3.96 -30.93
C ILE A 458 26.01 -5.37 -31.12
N ILE A 459 27.08 -5.67 -30.38
CA ILE A 459 27.80 -6.95 -30.40
C ILE A 459 27.56 -7.76 -29.13
N SER A 460 27.17 -7.12 -28.02
CA SER A 460 26.86 -7.85 -26.79
C SER A 460 25.96 -7.04 -25.87
N VAL A 461 24.99 -7.71 -25.26
CA VAL A 461 24.29 -7.23 -24.06
C VAL A 461 24.49 -8.23 -22.93
N PHE A 462 25.00 -7.80 -21.77
CA PHE A 462 25.23 -8.70 -20.64
C PHE A 462 25.02 -8.04 -19.28
N LYS A 463 24.99 -8.87 -18.23
CA LYS A 463 24.91 -8.45 -16.83
C LYS A 463 26.18 -8.85 -16.10
N THR A 464 26.65 -8.00 -15.20
CA THR A 464 27.86 -8.28 -14.42
C THR A 464 27.76 -7.78 -12.99
N ASN A 465 28.48 -8.44 -12.10
CA ASN A 465 28.63 -8.05 -10.70
C ASN A 465 29.58 -6.87 -10.57
N THR A 466 29.51 -6.18 -9.43
CA THR A 466 30.56 -5.24 -8.97
C THR A 466 31.11 -5.62 -7.60
N LEU A 467 30.47 -6.57 -6.91
CA LEU A 467 30.90 -7.09 -5.61
C LEU A 467 31.68 -8.38 -5.80
N SER A 468 32.82 -8.51 -5.12
CA SER A 468 33.65 -9.72 -5.14
C SER A 468 32.94 -10.94 -4.52
N SER A 469 32.00 -10.71 -3.59
CA SER A 469 31.16 -11.77 -3.01
C SER A 469 30.23 -12.45 -4.01
N GLN A 470 30.05 -11.86 -5.20
CA GLN A 470 29.19 -12.37 -6.27
C GLN A 470 29.95 -13.16 -7.34
N GLY A 471 31.25 -13.36 -7.15
CA GLY A 471 32.15 -14.04 -8.08
C GLY A 471 33.25 -13.12 -8.61
N GLU A 472 34.10 -13.69 -9.46
CA GLU A 472 35.17 -12.96 -10.13
C GLU A 472 34.61 -11.79 -10.96
N PHE A 473 35.16 -10.61 -10.73
CA PHE A 473 34.76 -9.40 -11.45
C PHE A 473 35.38 -9.39 -12.86
N PHE A 474 34.53 -9.36 -13.88
CA PHE A 474 34.98 -9.08 -15.24
C PHE A 474 35.14 -7.57 -15.43
N ASN A 475 36.38 -7.12 -15.62
CA ASN A 475 36.65 -5.70 -15.88
C ASN A 475 36.28 -5.32 -17.32
N TYR A 476 35.00 -5.00 -17.53
CA TYR A 476 34.46 -4.55 -18.82
C TYR A 476 34.76 -3.08 -19.14
N MET A 477 35.32 -2.32 -18.19
CA MET A 477 35.50 -0.88 -18.30
C MET A 477 36.96 -0.57 -18.65
N ILE A 478 37.42 -1.12 -19.77
CA ILE A 478 38.77 -0.94 -20.32
C ILE A 478 38.66 -0.03 -21.54
N GLY A 479 39.38 1.11 -21.53
CA GLY A 479 39.34 2.08 -22.62
C GLY A 479 40.37 1.83 -23.72
N ASN A 480 41.56 1.35 -23.33
CA ASN A 480 42.71 1.14 -24.21
C ASN A 480 43.37 -0.21 -23.91
N PHE A 481 44.03 -0.79 -24.90
CA PHE A 481 44.56 -2.15 -24.87
C PHE A 481 46.07 -2.16 -25.15
N GLN A 482 46.78 -3.18 -24.64
CA GLN A 482 48.23 -3.28 -24.84
C GLN A 482 48.61 -3.57 -26.30
N ASN A 483 47.78 -4.38 -26.97
CA ASN A 483 47.95 -4.84 -28.35
C ASN A 483 46.67 -5.55 -28.82
N ASP A 484 46.65 -6.01 -30.08
CA ASP A 484 45.49 -6.64 -30.71
C ASP A 484 45.06 -7.91 -29.98
N LYS A 485 46.00 -8.70 -29.46
CA LYS A 485 45.69 -9.89 -28.68
C LYS A 485 44.91 -9.58 -27.39
N ASP A 486 45.31 -8.52 -26.69
CA ASP A 486 44.61 -8.03 -25.49
C ASP A 486 43.18 -7.57 -25.83
N PHE A 487 43.05 -6.81 -26.91
CA PHE A 487 41.76 -6.34 -27.42
C PHE A 487 40.83 -7.49 -27.83
N MET A 488 41.32 -8.46 -28.60
CA MET A 488 40.50 -9.59 -29.05
C MET A 488 40.13 -10.54 -27.89
N ASN A 489 40.98 -10.66 -26.87
CA ASN A 489 40.63 -11.34 -25.62
C ASN A 489 39.51 -10.62 -24.85
N TYR A 490 39.52 -9.29 -24.83
CA TYR A 490 38.43 -8.50 -24.26
C TYR A 490 37.13 -8.71 -25.04
N VAL A 491 37.16 -8.62 -26.38
CA VAL A 491 35.99 -8.85 -27.24
C VAL A 491 35.42 -10.25 -27.01
N TYR A 492 36.27 -11.28 -26.99
CA TYR A 492 35.83 -12.64 -26.67
C TYR A 492 35.10 -12.72 -25.32
N ASN A 493 35.68 -12.14 -24.27
CA ASN A 493 35.07 -12.13 -22.94
C ASN A 493 33.72 -11.38 -22.90
N VAL A 494 33.58 -10.30 -23.66
CA VAL A 494 32.32 -9.58 -23.84
C VAL A 494 31.27 -10.44 -24.57
N ARG A 495 31.69 -11.20 -25.60
CA ARG A 495 30.78 -11.99 -26.45
C ARG A 495 30.23 -13.21 -25.73
N ILE A 496 31.06 -13.98 -25.01
CA ILE A 496 30.61 -15.16 -24.27
C ILE A 496 29.65 -14.83 -23.12
N ARG A 497 29.67 -13.58 -22.62
CA ARG A 497 28.75 -13.10 -21.58
C ARG A 497 27.43 -12.60 -22.15
N SER A 498 27.33 -12.44 -23.47
CA SER A 498 26.14 -11.86 -24.07
C SER A 498 24.91 -12.73 -23.88
N LEU A 499 23.78 -12.11 -23.55
CA LEU A 499 22.47 -12.74 -23.49
C LEU A 499 21.88 -13.01 -24.88
N ILE A 500 22.45 -12.38 -25.92
CA ILE A 500 21.97 -12.41 -27.29
C ILE A 500 23.16 -12.70 -28.20
N ASN A 501 23.03 -13.69 -29.08
CA ASN A 501 23.97 -13.92 -30.17
C ASN A 501 23.74 -12.85 -31.24
N CYS A 502 24.49 -11.76 -31.18
CA CYS A 502 24.39 -10.63 -32.10
C CYS A 502 25.17 -10.92 -33.40
N PRO A 503 24.51 -10.95 -34.58
CA PRO A 503 25.12 -11.34 -35.87
C PRO A 503 25.95 -10.21 -36.49
N VAL A 504 26.97 -9.78 -35.77
CA VAL A 504 27.88 -8.68 -36.11
C VAL A 504 29.29 -9.18 -35.88
N ASP A 505 30.16 -9.05 -36.87
CA ASP A 505 31.58 -9.39 -36.76
C ASP A 505 32.38 -8.30 -36.06
N VAL A 506 33.53 -8.67 -35.48
CA VAL A 506 34.47 -7.75 -34.82
C VAL A 506 35.90 -8.23 -35.08
N ASN A 507 36.76 -7.32 -35.53
CA ASN A 507 38.17 -7.53 -35.83
C ASN A 507 39.05 -6.56 -35.02
N GLU A 508 40.36 -6.80 -35.02
CA GLU A 508 41.36 -6.09 -34.23
C GLU A 508 41.44 -4.58 -34.50
N ASP A 509 41.11 -4.14 -35.71
CA ASP A 509 41.14 -2.75 -36.14
C ASP A 509 39.86 -1.97 -35.77
N ASP A 510 38.79 -2.64 -35.36
CA ASP A 510 37.51 -2.01 -35.04
C ASP A 510 37.54 -1.18 -33.74
N GLU A 511 36.65 -0.19 -33.64
CA GLU A 511 36.43 0.65 -32.46
C GLU A 511 35.12 0.27 -31.76
N LEU A 512 35.09 0.36 -30.43
CA LEU A 512 33.93 -0.01 -29.62
C LEU A 512 33.39 1.18 -28.81
N ILE A 513 32.09 1.10 -28.50
CA ILE A 513 31.48 1.82 -27.38
C ILE A 513 30.92 0.81 -26.38
N THR A 514 30.98 1.16 -25.09
CA THR A 514 30.43 0.36 -24.00
C THR A 514 29.52 1.22 -23.14
N LEU A 515 28.22 0.94 -23.13
CA LEU A 515 27.25 1.62 -22.28
C LEU A 515 27.03 0.83 -20.99
N SER A 516 27.07 1.50 -19.84
CA SER A 516 26.90 0.85 -18.54
C SER A 516 25.92 1.58 -17.64
N THR A 517 25.05 0.80 -16.99
CA THR A 517 24.10 1.31 -16.00
C THR A 517 23.82 0.31 -14.88
N CYS A 518 23.26 0.77 -13.76
CA CYS A 518 22.85 -0.08 -12.65
C CYS A 518 21.76 -1.07 -13.07
N SER A 519 21.83 -2.29 -12.56
CA SER A 519 20.77 -3.28 -12.71
C SER A 519 20.44 -3.93 -11.36
N TYR A 520 19.23 -4.48 -11.25
CA TYR A 520 18.61 -4.83 -9.96
C TYR A 520 18.27 -6.32 -9.83
N GLU A 521 18.80 -7.17 -10.71
CA GLU A 521 18.69 -8.64 -10.59
C GLU A 521 19.40 -9.14 -9.33
N PHE A 522 20.53 -8.50 -8.98
CA PHE A 522 21.26 -8.70 -7.73
C PHE A 522 21.80 -7.34 -7.24
N THR A 523 22.16 -7.26 -5.96
CA THR A 523 22.73 -6.04 -5.36
C THR A 523 23.95 -5.55 -6.13
N ASN A 524 23.97 -4.27 -6.50
CA ASN A 524 25.07 -3.61 -7.21
C ASN A 524 25.47 -4.29 -8.55
N PHE A 525 24.52 -4.88 -9.27
CA PHE A 525 24.78 -5.35 -10.62
C PHE A 525 24.80 -4.21 -11.65
N ARG A 526 25.30 -4.54 -12.85
CA ARG A 526 25.35 -3.65 -14.01
C ARG A 526 24.77 -4.34 -15.24
N THR A 527 24.03 -3.57 -16.04
CA THR A 527 23.74 -3.89 -17.43
C THR A 527 24.80 -3.23 -18.29
N VAL A 528 25.36 -3.99 -19.23
CA VAL A 528 26.39 -3.53 -20.14
C VAL A 528 25.96 -3.84 -21.58
N VAL A 529 25.99 -2.83 -22.44
CA VAL A 529 25.75 -2.96 -23.88
C VAL A 529 27.03 -2.53 -24.61
N VAL A 530 27.60 -3.42 -25.41
CA VAL A 530 28.80 -3.15 -26.20
C VAL A 530 28.43 -3.14 -27.67
N ALA A 531 28.89 -2.14 -28.39
CA ALA A 531 28.63 -1.98 -29.82
C ALA A 531 29.92 -1.61 -30.56
N ARG A 532 30.02 -2.06 -31.81
CA ARG A 532 31.17 -1.85 -32.69
C ARG A 532 30.81 -0.82 -33.75
N LYS A 533 31.70 0.16 -33.97
CA LYS A 533 31.55 1.18 -35.00
C LYS A 533 31.40 0.54 -36.38
N VAL A 534 30.52 1.09 -37.21
CA VAL A 534 30.37 0.69 -38.61
C VAL A 534 31.64 1.12 -39.37
N ARG A 535 32.25 0.19 -40.12
CA ARG A 535 33.46 0.48 -40.92
C ARG A 535 33.13 1.39 -42.10
N ASP A 536 34.14 2.07 -42.61
CA ASP A 536 34.00 2.89 -43.81
C ASP A 536 33.49 2.05 -45.00
N GLY A 537 32.37 2.48 -45.59
CA GLY A 537 31.71 1.78 -46.70
C GLY A 537 30.87 0.57 -46.30
N GLU A 538 30.82 0.20 -45.01
CA GLU A 538 29.94 -0.85 -44.49
C GLU A 538 28.50 -0.34 -44.31
N SER A 539 27.50 -1.17 -44.59
CA SER A 539 26.11 -0.80 -44.31
C SER A 539 25.83 -0.76 -42.81
N ALA A 540 25.14 0.27 -42.32
CA ALA A 540 24.67 0.35 -40.93
C ALA A 540 23.63 -0.72 -40.54
N LYS A 541 22.99 -1.39 -41.51
CA LYS A 541 21.95 -2.39 -41.22
C LYS A 541 22.54 -3.66 -40.61
N VAL A 542 21.85 -4.20 -39.61
CA VAL A 542 22.14 -5.51 -38.98
C VAL A 542 21.17 -6.55 -39.54
N ASP A 543 21.68 -7.73 -39.91
CA ASP A 543 20.85 -8.87 -40.31
C ASP A 543 20.27 -9.56 -39.07
N VAL A 544 19.29 -8.91 -38.45
CA VAL A 544 18.69 -9.34 -37.18
C VAL A 544 17.93 -10.68 -37.28
N SER A 545 17.75 -11.22 -38.49
CA SER A 545 17.17 -12.56 -38.69
C SER A 545 18.07 -13.69 -38.18
N LYS A 546 19.38 -13.43 -38.10
CA LYS A 546 20.39 -14.35 -37.56
C LYS A 546 20.57 -14.22 -36.05
N ALA A 547 19.95 -13.23 -35.42
CA ALA A 547 20.05 -13.03 -33.98
C ALA A 547 19.24 -14.09 -33.23
N SER A 548 19.80 -14.61 -32.14
CA SER A 548 19.16 -15.60 -31.27
C SER A 548 19.48 -15.32 -29.80
N LEU A 549 18.71 -15.90 -28.88
CA LEU A 549 19.07 -15.87 -27.46
C LEU A 549 20.28 -16.78 -27.23
N ASN A 550 21.17 -16.35 -26.33
CA ASN A 550 22.31 -17.17 -25.92
C ASN A 550 22.00 -17.92 -24.64
N ASP A 551 21.72 -19.22 -24.76
CA ASP A 551 21.41 -20.10 -23.62
C ASP A 551 22.67 -20.46 -22.80
N ASN A 552 23.87 -20.20 -23.31
CA ASN A 552 25.15 -20.51 -22.69
C ASN A 552 25.93 -19.24 -22.27
N ALA A 553 25.22 -18.14 -22.02
CA ALA A 553 25.84 -16.91 -21.54
C ALA A 553 26.60 -17.14 -20.22
N VAL A 554 27.82 -16.61 -20.13
CA VAL A 554 28.62 -16.63 -18.91
C VAL A 554 28.09 -15.57 -17.93
N TRP A 555 27.68 -16.01 -16.75
CA TRP A 555 27.23 -15.13 -15.67
C TRP A 555 28.25 -15.03 -14.52
N PRO A 556 28.14 -14.02 -13.65
CA PRO A 556 28.78 -14.03 -12.34
C PRO A 556 28.32 -15.21 -11.48
N GLU A 557 29.16 -15.68 -10.56
CA GLU A 557 28.94 -16.89 -9.75
C GLU A 557 27.63 -16.87 -8.96
N VAL A 558 27.22 -15.69 -8.48
CA VAL A 558 25.96 -15.52 -7.74
C VAL A 558 24.73 -15.97 -8.54
N TYR A 559 24.77 -15.88 -9.87
CA TYR A 559 23.69 -16.35 -10.73
C TYR A 559 23.50 -17.86 -10.60
N TYR A 560 24.58 -18.64 -10.73
CA TYR A 560 24.53 -20.11 -10.61
C TYR A 560 24.20 -20.55 -9.19
N SER A 561 24.65 -19.78 -8.19
CA SER A 561 24.28 -20.02 -6.79
C SER A 561 22.78 -19.80 -6.54
N ALA A 562 22.17 -18.81 -7.19
CA ALA A 562 20.76 -18.46 -6.99
C ALA A 562 19.79 -19.29 -7.86
N TYR A 563 20.17 -19.59 -9.10
CA TYR A 563 19.29 -20.21 -10.10
C TYR A 563 19.69 -21.65 -10.48
N GLY A 564 20.84 -22.14 -10.00
CA GLY A 564 21.41 -23.43 -10.38
C GLY A 564 22.11 -23.40 -11.75
N GLY A 565 22.59 -24.55 -12.18
CA GLY A 565 23.35 -24.71 -13.43
C GLY A 565 24.87 -24.77 -13.21
N THR A 566 25.63 -24.84 -14.31
CA THR A 566 27.09 -24.91 -14.28
C THR A 566 27.65 -23.76 -15.10
N ARG A 567 28.56 -22.98 -14.52
CA ARG A 567 29.24 -21.90 -15.21
C ARG A 567 30.03 -22.45 -16.41
N PRO A 568 29.80 -21.94 -17.64
CA PRO A 568 30.57 -22.36 -18.80
C PRO A 568 32.07 -22.10 -18.58
N LYS A 569 32.91 -22.99 -19.13
CA LYS A 569 34.36 -22.83 -19.06
C LYS A 569 34.77 -21.68 -19.97
N VAL A 570 35.43 -20.67 -19.39
CA VAL A 570 35.98 -19.52 -20.11
C VAL A 570 37.44 -19.81 -20.48
N THR A 571 37.81 -19.67 -21.75
CA THR A 571 39.19 -19.70 -22.24
C THR A 571 39.63 -18.30 -22.69
N ASP A 572 40.69 -18.21 -23.48
CA ASP A 572 41.09 -17.00 -24.20
C ASP A 572 40.66 -17.08 -25.68
N PHE A 573 40.73 -15.94 -26.39
CA PHE A 573 40.37 -15.82 -27.80
C PHE A 573 41.16 -16.80 -28.67
N CYS A 574 42.48 -16.91 -28.46
CA CYS A 574 43.35 -17.75 -29.26
C CYS A 574 42.94 -19.23 -29.17
N THR A 575 42.71 -19.71 -27.94
CA THR A 575 42.27 -21.08 -27.67
C THR A 575 40.89 -21.36 -28.26
N ALA A 576 39.93 -20.46 -28.10
CA ALA A 576 38.58 -20.62 -28.64
C ALA A 576 38.55 -20.55 -30.18
N TYR A 577 39.39 -19.71 -30.78
CA TYR A 577 39.56 -19.62 -32.23
C TYR A 577 40.16 -20.91 -32.79
N ASP A 578 41.26 -21.41 -32.23
CA ASP A 578 41.90 -22.65 -32.66
C ASP A 578 40.97 -23.88 -32.45
N ALA A 579 40.00 -23.80 -31.52
CA ALA A 579 38.95 -24.81 -31.31
C ALA A 579 37.74 -24.68 -32.24
N GLY A 580 37.65 -23.61 -33.05
CA GLY A 580 36.51 -23.36 -33.95
C GLY A 580 35.22 -22.92 -33.23
N GLU A 581 35.34 -22.35 -32.03
CA GLU A 581 34.21 -21.91 -31.20
C GLU A 581 33.76 -20.46 -31.50
N ILE A 582 34.48 -19.76 -32.38
CA ILE A 582 34.22 -18.36 -32.75
C ILE A 582 33.64 -18.29 -34.16
N ASP A 583 32.39 -17.84 -34.28
CA ASP A 583 31.65 -17.71 -35.55
C ASP A 583 31.54 -16.27 -36.06
N TRP A 584 32.10 -15.32 -35.31
CA TRP A 584 31.96 -13.88 -35.56
C TRP A 584 33.25 -13.15 -35.90
N TYR A 585 34.39 -13.83 -35.89
CA TYR A 585 35.67 -13.25 -36.31
C TYR A 585 35.93 -13.62 -37.77
N ASN A 586 36.29 -12.64 -38.60
CA ASN A 586 36.60 -12.87 -40.01
C ASN A 586 37.95 -12.28 -40.46
N GLY A 587 38.74 -11.73 -39.51
CA GLY A 587 40.09 -11.24 -39.75
C GLY A 587 41.12 -12.36 -39.99
N ASP A 588 42.34 -11.95 -40.33
CA ASP A 588 43.49 -12.85 -40.47
C ASP A 588 44.24 -12.94 -39.14
N TYR A 589 44.07 -14.05 -38.45
CA TYR A 589 44.60 -14.23 -37.11
C TYR A 589 46.12 -14.48 -37.14
N ASP A 590 46.94 -13.44 -36.93
CA ASP A 590 48.40 -13.51 -37.01
C ASP A 590 49.16 -13.07 -35.72
N PHE A 591 48.47 -12.49 -34.74
CA PHE A 591 49.07 -11.93 -33.51
C PHE A 591 49.42 -12.97 -32.43
N LYS A 592 49.64 -14.25 -32.80
CA LYS A 592 50.02 -15.33 -31.85
C LYS A 592 51.28 -15.00 -31.04
N GLU A 593 52.21 -14.26 -31.63
CA GLU A 593 53.49 -13.87 -31.01
C GLU A 593 53.38 -12.67 -30.06
N GLN A 594 52.27 -11.93 -30.07
CA GLN A 594 52.03 -10.85 -29.13
C GLN A 594 51.83 -11.42 -27.71
N LYS A 595 52.44 -10.77 -26.71
CA LYS A 595 52.29 -11.12 -25.29
C LYS A 595 51.53 -10.02 -24.58
N VAL A 596 50.56 -10.41 -23.77
CA VAL A 596 49.86 -9.50 -22.85
C VAL A 596 50.55 -9.62 -21.49
N VAL A 597 50.97 -8.50 -20.92
CA VAL A 597 51.52 -8.47 -19.57
C VAL A 597 50.33 -8.33 -18.63
N GLU A 598 50.07 -9.35 -17.83
CA GLU A 598 49.07 -9.26 -16.76
C GLU A 598 49.45 -8.09 -15.83
N PRO A 599 48.57 -7.09 -15.62
CA PRO A 599 48.84 -6.08 -14.62
C PRO A 599 48.96 -6.78 -13.28
N THR A 600 50.07 -6.52 -12.57
CA THR A 600 50.35 -7.10 -11.26
C THR A 600 49.17 -6.82 -10.32
N SER A 601 48.23 -7.75 -10.22
CA SER A 601 47.32 -7.81 -9.08
C SER A 601 48.23 -7.99 -7.88
N ALA A 602 48.15 -7.08 -6.91
CA ALA A 602 48.87 -7.22 -5.66
C ALA A 602 48.58 -8.63 -5.13
N ALA A 603 49.60 -9.49 -5.16
CA ALA A 603 49.49 -10.85 -4.73
C ALA A 603 48.93 -10.89 -3.30
N PRO A 604 48.05 -11.85 -2.97
CA PRO A 604 47.68 -12.09 -1.58
C PRO A 604 48.97 -12.43 -0.83
N SER A 605 49.22 -11.73 0.28
CA SER A 605 50.37 -11.98 1.14
C SER A 605 50.34 -13.42 1.63
N THR A 606 51.13 -14.28 0.98
CA THR A 606 51.42 -15.62 1.47
C THR A 606 52.58 -15.49 2.43
N ALA A 607 52.28 -15.38 3.72
CA ALA A 607 53.25 -15.70 4.75
C ALA A 607 53.49 -17.21 4.69
N ALA A 608 54.72 -17.58 4.34
CA ALA A 608 55.19 -18.94 4.36
C ALA A 608 55.28 -19.43 5.81
N ASP A 609 54.55 -20.51 6.13
CA ASP A 609 54.93 -21.41 7.20
C ASP A 609 55.43 -22.71 6.60
N THR A 610 56.60 -23.11 7.11
CA THR A 610 57.37 -24.26 6.69
C THR A 610 56.95 -25.43 7.58
N GLU A 611 56.45 -26.53 7.01
CA GLU A 611 56.82 -27.90 7.40
C GLU A 611 56.07 -28.93 6.54
N GLY A 612 56.80 -29.95 6.10
CA GLY A 612 56.34 -30.91 5.10
C GLY A 612 55.57 -32.10 5.66
N ASN A 613 54.66 -32.64 4.85
CA ASN A 613 54.60 -34.08 4.62
C ASN A 613 53.76 -34.43 3.38
N LYS A 614 54.28 -35.36 2.56
CA LYS A 614 53.56 -35.95 1.42
C LYS A 614 52.51 -36.94 1.92
N LYS A 615 51.29 -36.85 1.39
CA LYS A 615 50.42 -38.01 1.12
C LYS A 615 49.32 -37.67 0.12
N GLU A 616 49.37 -38.30 -1.05
CA GLU A 616 48.18 -38.49 -1.90
C GLU A 616 47.19 -39.38 -1.13
N THR A 617 45.89 -39.06 -1.13
CA THR A 617 44.82 -39.86 -1.79
C THR A 617 43.43 -39.24 -1.55
N LYS A 618 42.64 -39.17 -2.63
CA LYS A 618 41.16 -39.26 -2.75
C LYS A 618 40.23 -38.16 -2.20
N ALA A 619 39.38 -37.67 -3.10
CA ALA A 619 38.17 -36.89 -2.85
C ALA A 619 37.17 -37.58 -1.91
N PRO A 620 36.43 -36.78 -1.13
CA PRO A 620 34.97 -36.81 -1.26
C PRO A 620 34.33 -35.39 -1.22
N GLU A 621 33.31 -35.16 -2.06
CA GLU A 621 32.26 -34.16 -1.82
C GLU A 621 31.13 -34.76 -0.95
N PRO A 622 30.11 -34.00 -0.52
CA PRO A 622 30.16 -32.77 0.27
C PRO A 622 29.23 -32.89 1.50
N THR A 623 29.41 -32.05 2.52
CA THR A 623 28.34 -31.60 3.43
C THR A 623 28.95 -30.65 4.46
N THR A 624 28.83 -29.34 4.22
CA THR A 624 28.97 -28.34 5.29
C THR A 624 28.19 -27.11 4.87
N GLU A 625 27.19 -26.74 5.65
CA GLU A 625 26.49 -25.46 5.52
C GLU A 625 27.53 -24.33 5.48
N ALA A 626 27.59 -23.61 4.36
CA ALA A 626 28.51 -22.50 4.21
C ALA A 626 28.05 -21.35 5.12
N LYS A 627 28.87 -21.05 6.14
CA LYS A 627 28.68 -19.89 7.00
C LYS A 627 28.99 -18.63 6.21
N VAL A 628 27.98 -17.78 6.01
CA VAL A 628 28.13 -16.47 5.35
C VAL A 628 28.70 -15.48 6.36
N TYR A 629 29.78 -14.80 6.01
CA TYR A 629 30.36 -13.71 6.79
C TYR A 629 30.12 -12.38 6.09
N LEU A 630 29.83 -11.35 6.88
CA LEU A 630 29.52 -9.99 6.46
C LEU A 630 30.56 -9.03 7.03
N THR A 631 30.92 -8.02 6.25
CA THR A 631 31.93 -7.03 6.62
C THR A 631 31.28 -5.90 7.42
N VAL A 632 31.72 -5.73 8.67
CA VAL A 632 31.34 -4.60 9.51
C VAL A 632 32.53 -3.68 9.69
N LYS A 633 32.43 -2.47 9.13
CA LYS A 633 33.46 -1.44 9.21
C LYS A 633 33.03 -0.33 10.17
N PHE A 634 33.83 -0.04 11.18
CA PHE A 634 33.67 1.14 12.02
C PHE A 634 34.58 2.26 11.51
N ILE A 635 34.01 3.43 11.26
CA ILE A 635 34.73 4.61 10.77
C ILE A 635 34.73 5.72 11.82
N ASN A 636 35.65 6.67 11.72
CA ASN A 636 35.75 7.83 12.60
C ASN A 636 34.92 9.01 12.08
N TYR A 637 34.86 10.12 12.83
CA TYR A 637 34.08 11.32 12.47
C TYR A 637 34.52 11.96 11.14
N ASP A 638 35.75 11.71 10.70
CA ASP A 638 36.35 12.20 9.44
C ASP A 638 36.26 11.18 8.30
N GLY A 639 35.63 10.03 8.53
CA GLY A 639 35.49 8.95 7.54
C GLY A 639 36.67 7.98 7.47
N SER A 640 37.74 8.20 8.25
CA SER A 640 38.85 7.23 8.35
C SER A 640 38.40 5.92 8.99
N GLU A 641 38.97 4.79 8.59
CA GLU A 641 38.62 3.48 9.14
C GLU A 641 39.26 3.28 10.53
N ILE A 642 38.43 2.97 11.53
CA ILE A 642 38.88 2.61 12.89
C ILE A 642 39.15 1.11 12.96
N SER A 643 38.22 0.29 12.47
CA SER A 643 38.36 -1.17 12.45
C SER A 643 37.41 -1.81 11.43
N SER A 644 37.74 -3.03 11.00
CA SER A 644 36.91 -3.86 10.15
C SER A 644 36.94 -5.30 10.63
N GLN A 645 35.79 -5.97 10.58
CA GLN A 645 35.67 -7.37 11.01
C GLN A 645 34.68 -8.14 10.13
N GLN A 646 34.89 -9.45 10.03
CA GLN A 646 33.98 -10.39 9.40
C GLN A 646 33.06 -11.02 10.46
N VAL A 647 31.75 -10.79 10.33
CA VAL A 647 30.72 -11.24 11.27
C VAL A 647 29.81 -12.26 10.56
N GLU A 648 29.66 -13.44 11.14
CA GLU A 648 28.74 -14.47 10.60
C GLU A 648 27.29 -13.92 10.56
N TYR A 649 26.55 -14.18 9.48
CA TYR A 649 25.20 -13.67 9.25
C TYR A 649 24.28 -13.90 10.48
N GLY A 650 23.65 -12.81 10.93
CA GLY A 650 22.77 -12.79 12.09
C GLY A 650 23.47 -12.80 13.45
N LYS A 651 24.81 -12.72 13.51
CA LYS A 651 25.58 -12.49 14.74
C LYS A 651 25.86 -11.01 14.97
N ALA A 652 26.21 -10.66 16.21
CA ALA A 652 26.59 -9.30 16.59
C ALA A 652 28.03 -8.98 16.19
N ALA A 653 28.27 -7.75 15.75
CA ALA A 653 29.62 -7.22 15.61
C ALA A 653 30.19 -6.77 16.97
N LYS A 654 31.51 -6.80 17.13
CA LYS A 654 32.16 -6.25 18.33
C LYS A 654 32.55 -4.80 18.10
N ALA A 655 31.99 -3.87 18.89
CA ALA A 655 32.38 -2.46 18.81
C ALA A 655 33.87 -2.26 19.16
N PRO A 656 34.58 -1.36 18.44
CA PRO A 656 35.92 -0.91 18.82
C PRO A 656 35.86 0.05 20.02
N GLU A 657 37.01 0.52 20.49
CA GLU A 657 37.06 1.56 21.52
C GLU A 657 36.35 2.84 21.07
N ASP A 658 35.73 3.53 22.02
CA ASP A 658 34.94 4.74 21.76
C ASP A 658 35.82 5.81 21.09
N PRO A 659 35.45 6.28 19.88
CA PRO A 659 36.25 7.28 19.19
C PRO A 659 36.16 8.64 19.90
N VAL A 660 37.26 9.40 19.83
CA VAL A 660 37.32 10.76 20.35
C VAL A 660 37.31 11.73 19.18
N LYS A 661 36.39 12.70 19.25
CA LYS A 661 36.36 13.83 18.31
C LYS A 661 37.05 15.05 18.96
N PRO A 662 38.03 15.70 18.30
CA PRO A 662 38.65 16.91 18.81
C PRO A 662 37.63 18.01 19.08
N SER A 663 37.78 18.73 20.20
CA SER A 663 36.99 19.91 20.50
C SER A 663 37.27 21.04 19.50
N ASP A 664 36.28 21.87 19.24
CA ASP A 664 36.45 23.11 18.45
C ASP A 664 36.37 24.36 19.34
N ASP A 665 36.34 25.54 18.74
CA ASP A 665 36.33 26.83 19.45
C ASP A 665 35.11 27.02 20.37
N TYR A 666 34.04 26.25 20.18
CA TYR A 666 32.76 26.44 20.86
C TYR A 666 32.29 25.20 21.64
N TYR A 667 32.65 23.99 21.19
CA TYR A 667 32.10 22.73 21.71
C TYR A 667 33.17 21.69 22.03
N ASP A 668 32.95 20.96 23.12
CA ASP A 668 33.51 19.64 23.36
C ASP A 668 32.55 18.57 22.82
N TYR A 669 33.06 17.48 22.26
CA TYR A 669 32.23 16.44 21.64
C TYR A 669 32.25 15.16 22.47
N VAL A 670 31.08 14.75 22.98
CA VAL A 670 30.92 13.53 23.79
C VAL A 670 30.36 12.42 22.93
N PHE A 671 31.04 11.28 22.86
CA PHE A 671 30.54 10.09 22.16
C PHE A 671 29.26 9.57 22.84
N LYS A 672 28.22 9.30 22.06
CA LYS A 672 26.91 8.81 22.55
C LYS A 672 26.56 7.41 22.08
N GLY A 673 27.47 6.75 21.37
CA GLY A 673 27.25 5.46 20.75
C GLY A 673 27.34 5.52 19.24
N TRP A 674 27.14 4.37 18.61
CA TRP A 674 27.24 4.20 17.18
C TRP A 674 25.91 4.47 16.48
N GLN A 675 25.96 4.93 15.24
CA GLN A 675 24.77 5.36 14.49
C GLN A 675 23.87 4.21 14.03
N LEU A 676 24.42 2.99 13.93
CA LEU A 676 23.70 1.80 13.48
C LEU A 676 23.73 0.73 14.58
N ASP A 677 22.64 -0.02 14.69
CA ASP A 677 22.60 -1.23 15.50
C ASP A 677 23.41 -2.33 14.82
N PHE A 678 24.26 -2.99 15.59
CA PHE A 678 25.16 -4.04 15.15
C PHE A 678 25.02 -5.32 15.99
N ASP A 679 23.96 -5.43 16.79
CA ASP A 679 23.66 -6.64 17.57
C ASP A 679 23.18 -7.81 16.69
N LYS A 680 22.73 -7.51 15.46
CA LYS A 680 22.35 -8.50 14.44
C LYS A 680 22.73 -8.03 13.03
N VAL A 681 23.85 -8.53 12.53
CA VAL A 681 24.41 -8.14 11.23
C VAL A 681 23.78 -8.97 10.11
N GLU A 682 22.97 -8.34 9.26
CA GLU A 682 22.27 -9.01 8.14
C GLU A 682 22.75 -8.53 6.76
N SER A 683 23.57 -7.49 6.70
CA SER A 683 24.29 -7.03 5.51
C SER A 683 25.65 -6.43 5.88
N ASP A 684 26.52 -6.21 4.89
CA ASP A 684 27.70 -5.38 5.07
C ASP A 684 27.28 -3.98 5.54
N MET A 685 28.01 -3.42 6.50
CA MET A 685 27.65 -2.14 7.12
C MET A 685 28.88 -1.32 7.48
N THR A 686 28.78 -0.02 7.23
CA THR A 686 29.75 0.97 7.69
C THR A 686 29.09 1.81 8.77
N ILE A 687 29.65 1.78 9.98
CA ILE A 687 29.07 2.33 11.19
C ILE A 687 29.89 3.53 11.64
N ALA A 688 29.27 4.71 11.61
CA ALA A 688 29.87 5.95 12.09
C ALA A 688 29.50 6.24 13.56
N PRO A 689 30.32 6.99 14.29
CA PRO A 689 30.03 7.40 15.66
C PRO A 689 29.01 8.54 15.71
N ASN A 690 28.24 8.59 16.79
CA ASN A 690 27.37 9.72 17.11
C ASN A 690 28.00 10.55 18.23
N PHE A 691 28.15 11.86 18.01
CA PHE A 691 28.72 12.79 18.98
C PHE A 691 27.70 13.87 19.36
N GLU A 692 27.54 14.11 20.66
CA GLU A 692 26.76 15.24 21.18
C GLU A 692 27.70 16.42 21.49
N PRO A 693 27.46 17.62 20.93
CA PRO A 693 28.23 18.81 21.26
C PRO A 693 27.82 19.36 22.63
N VAL A 694 28.81 19.64 23.48
CA VAL A 694 28.67 20.28 24.79
C VAL A 694 29.36 21.63 24.72
N LEU A 695 28.62 22.71 24.95
CA LEU A 695 29.16 24.07 24.90
C LEU A 695 30.23 24.24 25.99
N LYS A 696 31.40 24.78 25.62
CA LYS A 696 32.45 25.11 26.59
C LYS A 696 31.96 26.24 27.52
N GLU A 697 32.11 26.08 28.83
CA GLU A 697 31.84 27.19 29.76
C GLU A 697 32.86 28.31 29.50
N GLN A 698 32.35 29.50 29.16
CA GLN A 698 33.17 30.69 29.01
C GLN A 698 33.66 31.11 30.40
N ASN A 699 34.94 30.90 30.67
CA ASN A 699 35.64 31.60 31.76
C ASN A 699 35.96 33.03 31.37
#